data_AF-A0A3B8LT63-F1
#
_entry.id   AF-A0A3B8LT63-F1
#
_cell.length_a   1.000
_cell.length_b   1.000
_cell.length_c   1.000
_cell.angle_alpha   90.00
_cell.angle_beta   90.00
_cell.angle_gamma   90.00
#
_symmetry.space_group_name_H-M   'P 1'
#
loop_
_entity.id
_entity.type
_entity.pdbx_description
1 polymer ?
#
loop_
_entity_poly.entity_id
_entity_poly.type
_entity_poly.pdbx_seq_one_letter_code
_entity_poly.pdbx_strand_id
1 'polypeptide(L)'
;MNEFLSSLKTLVYSLFSWIWDVLKRVFQREVTAPQFAMACFSTLLLFGFFYRLRICSKLFFSPGAYPSFPVTKHSFIAVFGFLWLDILFSLFVTAFVWLLAHQSDEQTPAGKAWLYVRLLAFHVVLLLIALIYGAHQQVMFAMQSGLTYDMLLEAQSAFAIGDLLSFLTPVDVIMLAFPIAVFWCFVWLPPSWRTLRNNITYGLLGLTGFLFLTLSLHANPPLERLITDNPVVYVVRDIIQHVQNTQRPMQLAPTLQPKQQATQPQPTSPSPASPTVTPKQPLDKQQLHKHNPTPPMAGRQQAPNGTKGKMTVLKVIPKFQVDVRSVYLPAPLYAHPVTPPKRISPGKGKKWNVVFLLLESTGMRYMLRKTQDGRDIMPFFKKWYRQGWLFKKHYSPSNSSPRSIFSIYSGLYPTPHLRMYATSRDASVPSLHSFLGPRYDSFLVTPGPLRWYFPKWFLQNSGLKEMYGYYSLPFRTPGPGRIVARNEIQVTDFFIKRLKSATEPFFASYLSFIPHYPYTDYGPKHRLIKQPRHSLHRYYNNLHMLDQQLERIVNTLKELGKLKRTLIVVAGDHGEAFGQHKGNYTHSRRSYNENYHTVFFMYQPRIFRPRVSYRVTSHVDIVPTVLDAVGIPYNRKLFQGESLFQASFQRKQIFLYGNENTLSSIHENKKKMQISFRYRRCWMYDLKVDPSERRRLGCQQEPAQKQLLLRYHQEQQIILKQYNKARKAKQPVFGLKHPRLH
;
A
#
# COMPACT_ATOMS: atom_id res chain seq x y z
N MET A 1 -13.71 28.36 39.76
CA MET A 1 -13.94 27.24 38.82
C MET A 1 -15.42 27.03 38.50
N ASN A 2 -16.29 26.92 39.50
CA ASN A 2 -17.73 26.73 39.27
C ASN A 2 -18.37 27.87 38.45
N GLU A 3 -17.96 29.12 38.67
CA GLU A 3 -18.41 30.27 37.86
C GLU A 3 -18.04 30.11 36.38
N PHE A 4 -16.79 29.75 36.06
CA PHE A 4 -16.36 29.49 34.68
C PHE A 4 -17.20 28.39 34.01
N LEU A 5 -17.55 27.34 34.75
CA LEU A 5 -18.46 26.29 34.26
C LEU A 5 -19.91 26.78 34.12
N SER A 6 -20.35 27.73 34.95
CA SER A 6 -21.64 28.41 34.83
C SER A 6 -21.68 29.30 33.59
N SER A 7 -20.72 30.23 33.44
CA SER A 7 -20.58 31.09 32.26
C SER A 7 -20.46 30.29 30.97
N LEU A 8 -19.73 29.16 30.98
CA LEU A 8 -19.63 28.27 29.83
C LEU A 8 -20.97 27.57 29.53
N LYS A 9 -21.72 27.11 30.54
CA LYS A 9 -23.09 26.60 30.35
C LYS A 9 -24.00 27.67 29.75
N THR A 10 -24.02 28.88 30.32
CA THR A 10 -24.85 29.98 29.82
C THR A 10 -24.48 30.36 28.39
N LEU A 11 -23.19 30.48 28.08
CA LEU A 11 -22.70 30.74 26.71
C LEU A 11 -23.14 29.65 25.73
N VAL A 12 -23.02 28.38 26.10
CA VAL A 12 -23.49 27.25 25.28
C VAL A 12 -25.01 27.27 25.13
N TYR A 13 -25.78 27.58 26.17
CA TYR A 13 -27.23 27.64 26.13
C TYR A 13 -27.75 28.81 25.29
N SER A 14 -27.15 30.01 25.43
CA SER A 14 -27.42 31.18 24.59
C SER A 14 -27.05 30.93 23.13
N LEU A 15 -25.91 30.27 22.86
CA LEU A 15 -25.52 29.88 21.52
C LEU A 15 -26.50 28.85 20.93
N PHE A 16 -26.95 27.87 21.72
CA PHE A 16 -27.91 26.86 21.27
C PHE A 16 -29.30 27.47 21.02
N SER A 17 -29.76 28.39 21.87
CA SER A 17 -31.03 29.13 21.65
C SER A 17 -30.94 30.05 20.45
N TRP A 18 -29.82 30.77 20.27
CA TRP A 18 -29.60 31.61 19.09
C TRP A 18 -29.57 30.77 17.81
N ILE A 19 -28.86 29.63 17.80
CA ILE A 19 -28.91 28.66 16.70
C ILE A 19 -30.35 28.17 16.48
N TRP A 20 -31.09 27.84 17.54
CA TRP A 20 -32.47 27.35 17.45
C TRP A 20 -33.44 28.39 16.89
N ASP A 21 -33.33 29.66 17.30
CA ASP A 21 -34.18 30.75 16.80
C ASP A 21 -33.73 31.27 15.42
N VAL A 22 -32.46 31.08 15.05
CA VAL A 22 -32.02 31.20 13.64
C VAL A 22 -32.63 30.06 12.82
N LEU A 23 -32.54 28.81 13.28
CA LEU A 23 -33.13 27.64 12.61
C LEU A 23 -34.65 27.76 12.47
N LYS A 24 -35.40 28.22 13.49
CA LYS A 24 -36.83 28.53 13.37
C LYS A 24 -37.11 29.52 12.25
N ARG A 25 -36.43 30.68 12.25
CA ARG A 25 -36.63 31.74 11.24
C ARG A 25 -36.17 31.32 9.84
N VAL A 26 -35.22 30.39 9.75
CA VAL A 26 -34.78 29.72 8.52
C VAL A 26 -35.83 28.73 8.01
N PHE A 27 -36.39 27.88 8.88
CA PHE A 27 -37.38 26.86 8.55
C PHE A 27 -38.82 27.38 8.41
N GLN A 28 -39.07 28.64 8.81
CA GLN A 28 -40.32 29.36 8.55
C GLN A 28 -40.44 29.90 7.11
N ARG A 29 -39.38 29.86 6.30
CA ARG A 29 -39.46 30.19 4.86
C ARG A 29 -39.87 28.96 4.06
N GLU A 30 -40.86 29.13 3.17
CA GLU A 30 -41.32 28.08 2.26
C GLU A 30 -40.26 27.78 1.18
N VAL A 31 -39.65 26.59 1.28
CA VAL A 31 -38.64 26.08 0.34
C VAL A 31 -39.31 25.07 -0.59
N THR A 32 -39.77 25.55 -1.75
CA THR A 32 -40.48 24.68 -2.70
C THR A 32 -39.55 23.62 -3.31
N ALA A 33 -40.07 22.42 -3.61
CA ALA A 33 -39.32 21.30 -4.18
C ALA A 33 -38.40 21.66 -5.37
N PRO A 34 -38.77 22.53 -6.34
CA PRO A 34 -37.86 22.98 -7.41
C PRO A 34 -36.64 23.78 -6.90
N GLN A 35 -36.77 24.56 -5.82
CA GLN A 35 -35.63 25.28 -5.23
C GLN A 35 -34.64 24.29 -4.60
N PHE A 36 -35.16 23.29 -3.89
CA PHE A 36 -34.37 22.22 -3.28
C PHE A 36 -33.65 21.36 -4.33
N ALA A 37 -34.34 21.00 -5.40
CA ALA A 37 -33.78 20.30 -6.56
C ALA A 37 -32.63 21.09 -7.22
N MET A 38 -32.81 22.38 -7.49
CA MET A 38 -31.76 23.22 -8.10
C MET A 38 -30.54 23.42 -7.18
N ALA A 39 -30.74 23.49 -5.86
CA ALA A 39 -29.64 23.50 -4.89
C ALA A 39 -28.88 22.16 -4.88
N CYS A 40 -29.59 21.04 -4.91
CA CYS A 40 -29.03 19.69 -5.00
C CYS A 40 -28.15 19.54 -6.26
N PHE A 41 -28.70 19.87 -7.44
CA PHE A 41 -28.00 19.80 -8.72
C PHE A 41 -26.69 20.59 -8.70
N SER A 42 -26.77 21.86 -8.30
CA SER A 42 -25.62 22.78 -8.27
C SER A 42 -24.52 22.28 -7.32
N THR A 43 -24.91 21.66 -6.20
CA THR A 43 -24.01 21.12 -5.18
C THR A 43 -23.28 19.86 -5.66
N LEU A 44 -24.00 18.93 -6.30
CA LEU A 44 -23.42 17.71 -6.87
C LEU A 44 -22.51 18.02 -8.07
N LEU A 45 -22.87 18.99 -8.91
CA LEU A 45 -22.04 19.47 -10.01
C LEU A 45 -20.73 20.09 -9.50
N LEU A 46 -20.77 20.84 -8.38
CA LEU A 46 -19.56 21.37 -7.73
C LEU A 46 -18.67 20.26 -7.16
N PHE A 47 -19.22 19.22 -6.52
CA PHE A 47 -18.44 18.05 -6.10
C PHE A 47 -17.71 17.40 -7.28
N GLY A 48 -18.41 17.18 -8.40
CA GLY A 48 -17.83 16.71 -9.66
C GLY A 48 -16.70 17.61 -10.17
N PHE A 49 -16.98 18.90 -10.33
CA PHE A 49 -16.03 19.88 -10.87
C PHE A 49 -14.74 19.99 -10.02
N PHE A 50 -14.86 20.15 -8.70
CA PHE A 50 -13.69 20.23 -7.81
C PHE A 50 -12.90 18.91 -7.76
N TYR A 51 -13.57 17.77 -7.93
CA TYR A 51 -12.90 16.47 -8.04
C TYR A 51 -12.06 16.36 -9.32
N ARG A 52 -12.62 16.73 -10.48
CA ARG A 52 -11.86 16.80 -11.76
C ARG A 52 -10.68 17.78 -11.63
N LEU A 53 -10.92 18.97 -11.07
CA LEU A 53 -9.87 19.98 -10.82
C LEU A 53 -8.74 19.44 -9.93
N ARG A 54 -9.05 18.71 -8.85
CA ARG A 54 -8.05 18.11 -7.96
C ARG A 54 -7.33 16.91 -8.58
N ILE A 55 -7.98 16.14 -9.47
CA ILE A 55 -7.29 15.13 -10.28
C ILE A 55 -6.27 15.81 -11.20
N CYS A 56 -6.67 16.83 -11.96
CA CYS A 56 -5.74 17.60 -12.79
C CYS A 56 -4.60 18.18 -11.95
N SER A 57 -4.90 18.82 -10.81
CA SER A 57 -3.90 19.36 -9.89
C SER A 57 -2.87 18.31 -9.46
N LYS A 58 -3.29 17.13 -8.99
CA LYS A 58 -2.37 16.05 -8.60
C LYS A 58 -1.64 15.39 -9.78
N LEU A 59 -2.16 15.45 -11.00
CA LEU A 59 -1.46 14.96 -12.20
C LEU A 59 -0.37 15.96 -12.67
N PHE A 60 -0.71 17.25 -12.77
CA PHE A 60 0.20 18.28 -13.28
C PHE A 60 1.25 18.73 -12.25
N PHE A 61 0.87 18.94 -10.98
CA PHE A 61 1.80 19.35 -9.91
C PHE A 61 2.51 18.17 -9.22
N SER A 62 2.36 16.94 -9.70
CA SER A 62 3.15 15.78 -9.27
C SER A 62 3.42 14.84 -10.46
N PRO A 63 4.25 15.26 -11.44
CA PRO A 63 4.52 14.47 -12.63
C PRO A 63 5.02 13.05 -12.28
N GLY A 64 4.36 12.05 -12.86
CA GLY A 64 4.55 10.63 -12.51
C GLY A 64 3.69 10.14 -11.34
N ALA A 65 2.71 10.92 -10.86
CA ALA A 65 1.68 10.49 -9.91
C ALA A 65 0.89 9.25 -10.38
N TYR A 66 0.83 9.01 -11.69
CA TYR A 66 0.15 7.85 -12.28
C TYR A 66 0.92 7.33 -13.52
N PRO A 67 1.85 6.37 -13.39
CA PRO A 67 2.78 5.99 -14.47
C PRO A 67 2.11 5.23 -15.62
N SER A 68 0.90 4.68 -15.41
CA SER A 68 0.04 4.13 -16.46
C SER A 68 -0.76 5.21 -17.22
N PHE A 69 -0.73 6.47 -16.79
CA PHE A 69 -1.39 7.58 -17.48
C PHE A 69 -0.40 8.75 -17.71
N PRO A 70 0.28 8.79 -18.88
CA PRO A 70 1.24 9.84 -19.17
C PRO A 70 0.55 11.21 -19.24
N VAL A 71 1.05 12.16 -18.45
CA VAL A 71 0.47 13.50 -18.36
C VAL A 71 0.90 14.34 -19.56
N THR A 72 -0.07 14.70 -20.40
CA THR A 72 0.09 15.52 -21.61
C THR A 72 -0.85 16.73 -21.54
N LYS A 73 -0.80 17.64 -22.54
CA LYS A 73 -1.83 18.70 -22.68
C LYS A 73 -3.24 18.10 -22.78
N HIS A 74 -3.38 16.96 -23.46
CA HIS A 74 -4.65 16.24 -23.60
C HIS A 74 -5.12 15.55 -22.30
N SER A 75 -4.29 15.44 -21.25
CA SER A 75 -4.73 14.89 -19.97
C SER A 75 -5.70 15.82 -19.22
N PHE A 76 -5.62 17.14 -19.43
CA PHE A 76 -6.64 18.08 -18.90
C PHE A 76 -7.97 17.88 -19.63
N ILE A 77 -7.89 17.85 -20.96
CA ILE A 77 -9.01 17.56 -21.89
C ILE A 77 -9.72 16.25 -21.50
N ALA A 78 -8.96 15.17 -21.30
CA ALA A 78 -9.53 13.88 -20.93
C ALA A 78 -10.19 13.88 -19.54
N VAL A 79 -9.61 14.52 -18.52
CA VAL A 79 -10.18 14.52 -17.17
C VAL A 79 -11.49 15.33 -17.09
N PHE A 80 -11.58 16.47 -17.79
CA PHE A 80 -12.80 17.27 -17.86
C PHE A 80 -13.81 16.75 -18.90
N GLY A 81 -13.36 16.06 -19.95
CA GLY A 81 -14.21 15.41 -20.95
C GLY A 81 -15.10 14.28 -20.42
N PHE A 82 -14.91 13.83 -19.17
CA PHE A 82 -15.81 12.90 -18.46
C PHE A 82 -16.73 13.57 -17.43
N LEU A 83 -16.75 14.91 -17.34
CA LEU A 83 -17.62 15.65 -16.40
C LEU A 83 -19.12 15.40 -16.69
N TRP A 84 -19.50 14.99 -17.91
CA TRP A 84 -20.87 14.58 -18.23
C TRP A 84 -21.37 13.41 -17.38
N LEU A 85 -20.49 12.52 -16.89
CA LEU A 85 -20.86 11.46 -15.95
C LEU A 85 -21.26 12.02 -14.58
N ASP A 86 -20.64 13.13 -14.16
CA ASP A 86 -21.03 13.84 -12.94
C ASP A 86 -22.31 14.65 -13.15
N ILE A 87 -22.55 15.19 -14.36
CA ILE A 87 -23.83 15.83 -14.75
C ILE A 87 -24.97 14.82 -14.70
N LEU A 88 -24.85 13.65 -15.35
CA LEU A 88 -25.88 12.61 -15.35
C LEU A 88 -26.17 12.09 -13.93
N PHE A 89 -25.13 11.89 -13.11
CA PHE A 89 -25.30 11.55 -11.70
C PHE A 89 -26.04 12.67 -10.93
N SER A 90 -25.68 13.93 -11.17
CA SER A 90 -26.32 15.08 -10.54
C SER A 90 -27.79 15.21 -10.96
N LEU A 91 -28.13 15.02 -12.24
CA LEU A 91 -29.49 15.02 -12.76
C LEU A 91 -30.33 13.89 -12.15
N PHE A 92 -29.80 12.66 -12.11
CA PHE A 92 -30.48 11.51 -11.53
C PHE A 92 -30.83 11.72 -10.05
N VAL A 93 -29.85 12.13 -9.24
CA VAL A 93 -30.08 12.41 -7.81
C VAL A 93 -31.01 13.61 -7.63
N THR A 94 -30.93 14.63 -8.50
CA THR A 94 -31.83 15.79 -8.48
C THR A 94 -33.28 15.40 -8.75
N ALA A 95 -33.55 14.58 -9.77
CA ALA A 95 -34.89 14.11 -10.10
C ALA A 95 -35.48 13.27 -8.96
N PHE A 96 -34.68 12.39 -8.36
CA PHE A 96 -35.08 11.60 -7.19
C PHE A 96 -35.37 12.48 -5.97
N VAL A 97 -34.54 13.48 -5.69
CA VAL A 97 -34.73 14.46 -4.61
C VAL A 97 -35.96 15.33 -4.83
N TRP A 98 -36.23 15.75 -6.08
CA TRP A 98 -37.44 16.49 -6.43
C TRP A 98 -38.70 15.64 -6.17
N LEU A 99 -38.71 14.36 -6.59
CA LEU A 99 -39.79 13.41 -6.30
C LEU A 99 -40.04 13.25 -4.79
N LEU A 100 -38.98 13.09 -3.99
CA LEU A 100 -39.10 12.95 -2.54
C LEU A 100 -39.62 14.21 -1.83
N ALA A 101 -39.35 15.41 -2.37
CA ALA A 101 -39.87 16.66 -1.85
C ALA A 101 -41.31 16.95 -2.34
N HIS A 102 -41.65 16.56 -3.57
CA HIS A 102 -42.99 16.77 -4.13
C HIS A 102 -44.06 15.86 -3.50
N GLN A 103 -43.67 14.73 -2.91
CA GLN A 103 -44.55 13.77 -2.21
C GLN A 103 -44.80 14.11 -0.72
N SER A 104 -44.71 15.36 -0.29
CA SER A 104 -45.14 15.79 1.05
C SER A 104 -46.22 16.85 0.93
N ASP A 105 -47.34 16.64 1.62
CA ASP A 105 -48.31 17.70 1.89
C ASP A 105 -47.67 18.73 2.81
N GLU A 106 -47.17 19.82 2.23
CA GLU A 106 -46.49 20.88 2.97
C GLU A 106 -47.45 21.70 3.86
N GLN A 107 -48.77 21.47 3.84
CA GLN A 107 -49.71 22.25 4.65
C GLN A 107 -49.89 21.69 6.07
N THR A 108 -49.89 20.37 6.25
CA THR A 108 -50.08 19.75 7.59
C THR A 108 -48.81 19.78 8.46
N PRO A 109 -48.93 19.89 9.81
CA PRO A 109 -47.79 19.77 10.72
C PRO A 109 -47.04 18.45 10.59
N ALA A 110 -47.76 17.36 10.32
CA ALA A 110 -47.18 16.04 10.07
C ALA A 110 -46.38 15.99 8.76
N GLY A 111 -46.90 16.60 7.67
CA GLY A 111 -46.18 16.70 6.41
C GLY A 111 -44.93 17.58 6.51
N LYS A 112 -45.00 18.72 7.21
CA LYS A 112 -43.82 19.55 7.54
C LYS A 112 -42.76 18.77 8.34
N ALA A 113 -43.17 18.01 9.35
CA ALA A 113 -42.26 17.14 10.10
C ALA A 113 -41.60 16.07 9.22
N TRP A 114 -42.37 15.41 8.34
CA TRP A 114 -41.86 14.43 7.38
C TRP A 114 -40.90 15.04 6.36
N LEU A 115 -41.17 16.27 5.89
CA LEU A 115 -40.25 17.03 5.06
C LEU A 115 -38.92 17.22 5.79
N TYR A 116 -38.90 17.75 7.02
CA TYR A 116 -37.64 17.90 7.78
C TYR A 116 -36.86 16.58 7.98
N VAL A 117 -37.55 15.45 8.17
CA VAL A 117 -36.90 14.12 8.24
C VAL A 117 -36.25 13.73 6.90
N ARG A 118 -36.94 13.92 5.78
CA ARG A 118 -36.40 13.67 4.42
C ARG A 118 -35.20 14.61 4.12
N LEU A 119 -35.32 15.89 4.49
CA LEU A 119 -34.27 16.90 4.36
C LEU A 119 -33.02 16.51 5.18
N LEU A 120 -33.17 16.03 6.41
CA LEU A 120 -32.06 15.59 7.26
C LEU A 120 -31.38 14.34 6.70
N ALA A 121 -32.16 13.33 6.27
CA ALA A 121 -31.63 12.13 5.64
C ALA A 121 -30.82 12.46 4.36
N PHE A 122 -31.31 13.39 3.53
CA PHE A 122 -30.59 13.87 2.35
C PHE A 122 -29.25 14.52 2.69
N HIS A 123 -29.14 15.28 3.79
CA HIS A 123 -27.86 15.85 4.22
C HIS A 123 -26.84 14.78 4.63
N VAL A 124 -27.29 13.67 5.24
CA VAL A 124 -26.42 12.51 5.51
C VAL A 124 -25.93 11.88 4.20
N VAL A 125 -26.81 11.77 3.19
CA VAL A 125 -26.43 11.27 1.85
C VAL A 125 -25.43 12.21 1.16
N LEU A 126 -25.63 13.53 1.17
CA LEU A 126 -24.65 14.48 0.64
C LEU A 126 -23.29 14.36 1.33
N LEU A 127 -23.26 14.23 2.65
CA LEU A 127 -22.03 14.10 3.42
C LEU A 127 -21.31 12.76 3.12
N LEU A 128 -22.05 11.67 2.93
CA LEU A 128 -21.50 10.38 2.48
C LEU A 128 -20.93 10.46 1.05
N ILE A 129 -21.63 11.12 0.11
CA ILE A 129 -21.12 11.41 -1.23
C ILE A 129 -19.81 12.20 -1.13
N ALA A 130 -19.79 13.28 -0.37
CA ALA A 130 -18.62 14.13 -0.18
C ALA A 130 -17.41 13.37 0.40
N LEU A 131 -17.65 12.47 1.36
CA LEU A 131 -16.63 11.56 1.91
C LEU A 131 -16.13 10.55 0.86
N ILE A 132 -17.00 9.95 0.06
CA ILE A 132 -16.62 9.04 -1.04
C ILE A 132 -15.72 9.78 -2.04
N TYR A 133 -16.10 10.99 -2.46
CA TYR A 133 -15.31 11.82 -3.37
C TYR A 133 -13.90 12.12 -2.84
N GLY A 134 -13.79 12.52 -1.57
CA GLY A 134 -12.49 12.77 -0.92
C GLY A 134 -11.64 11.51 -0.77
N ALA A 135 -12.24 10.44 -0.22
CA ALA A 135 -11.55 9.18 0.02
C ALA A 135 -11.08 8.51 -1.28
N HIS A 136 -11.93 8.41 -2.30
CA HIS A 136 -11.60 7.85 -3.61
C HIS A 136 -10.37 8.54 -4.22
N GLN A 137 -10.31 9.88 -4.15
CA GLN A 137 -9.18 10.64 -4.68
C GLN A 137 -7.87 10.35 -3.92
N GLN A 138 -7.91 10.24 -2.58
CA GLN A 138 -6.71 9.94 -1.80
C GLN A 138 -6.22 8.50 -2.05
N VAL A 139 -7.11 7.51 -2.08
CA VAL A 139 -6.78 6.10 -2.35
C VAL A 139 -6.19 5.94 -3.75
N MET A 140 -6.78 6.56 -4.79
CA MET A 140 -6.30 6.47 -6.16
C MET A 140 -4.82 6.88 -6.29
N PHE A 141 -4.44 8.02 -5.71
CA PHE A 141 -3.07 8.51 -5.79
C PHE A 141 -2.10 7.83 -4.81
N ALA A 142 -2.57 7.30 -3.68
CA ALA A 142 -1.72 6.59 -2.70
C ALA A 142 -1.46 5.12 -3.06
N MET A 143 -2.47 4.41 -3.58
CA MET A 143 -2.47 2.94 -3.73
C MET A 143 -2.53 2.46 -5.18
N GLN A 144 -2.96 3.30 -6.14
CA GLN A 144 -3.28 2.92 -7.54
C GLN A 144 -4.49 1.96 -7.64
N SER A 145 -5.45 2.13 -6.74
CA SER A 145 -6.77 1.49 -6.71
C SER A 145 -7.83 2.55 -6.42
N GLY A 146 -9.08 2.32 -6.81
CA GLY A 146 -10.18 3.18 -6.37
C GLY A 146 -10.56 2.88 -4.93
N LEU A 147 -11.55 3.60 -4.42
CA LEU A 147 -12.28 3.19 -3.22
C LEU A 147 -13.17 2.01 -3.59
N THR A 148 -12.75 0.78 -3.24
CA THR A 148 -13.50 -0.45 -3.51
C THR A 148 -14.39 -0.85 -2.33
N TYR A 149 -15.36 -1.73 -2.56
CA TYR A 149 -16.25 -2.25 -1.53
C TYR A 149 -15.49 -2.97 -0.41
N ASP A 150 -14.42 -3.72 -0.74
CA ASP A 150 -13.52 -4.34 0.24
C ASP A 150 -12.99 -3.30 1.25
N MET A 151 -12.64 -2.08 0.80
CA MET A 151 -12.18 -1.00 1.69
C MET A 151 -13.27 -0.51 2.63
N LEU A 152 -14.50 -0.41 2.11
CA LEU A 152 -15.65 0.07 2.87
C LEU A 152 -16.04 -0.95 3.95
N LEU A 153 -15.90 -2.25 3.67
CA LEU A 153 -16.06 -3.32 4.66
C LEU A 153 -15.02 -3.27 5.78
N GLU A 154 -13.75 -2.96 5.49
CA GLU A 154 -12.75 -2.75 6.57
C GLU A 154 -12.99 -1.43 7.33
N ALA A 155 -13.47 -0.39 6.63
CA ALA A 155 -13.83 0.89 7.21
C ALA A 155 -15.00 0.83 8.20
N GLN A 156 -15.83 -0.23 8.17
CA GLN A 156 -16.92 -0.45 9.14
C GLN A 156 -16.43 -0.66 10.59
N SER A 157 -15.15 -0.97 10.80
CA SER A 157 -14.61 -1.00 12.17
C SER A 157 -14.49 0.41 12.74
N ALA A 158 -14.98 0.63 13.97
CA ALA A 158 -15.01 1.96 14.61
C ALA A 158 -13.63 2.66 14.72
N PHE A 159 -12.54 1.90 14.64
CA PHE A 159 -11.19 2.45 14.55
C PHE A 159 -10.88 3.01 13.16
N ALA A 160 -11.30 2.33 12.08
CA ALA A 160 -10.97 2.70 10.70
C ALA A 160 -11.69 3.95 10.21
N ILE A 161 -12.89 4.28 10.73
CA ILE A 161 -13.51 5.61 10.51
C ILE A 161 -12.57 6.71 11.01
N GLY A 162 -11.93 6.51 12.16
CA GLY A 162 -10.93 7.44 12.70
C GLY A 162 -9.67 7.55 11.83
N ASP A 163 -9.23 6.48 11.18
CA ASP A 163 -8.14 6.56 10.19
C ASP A 163 -8.59 7.31 8.93
N LEU A 164 -9.77 6.99 8.39
CA LEU A 164 -10.36 7.64 7.20
C LEU A 164 -10.44 9.16 7.38
N LEU A 165 -10.99 9.61 8.51
CA LEU A 165 -11.03 11.02 8.89
C LEU A 165 -9.63 11.63 9.07
N SER A 166 -8.64 10.85 9.51
CA SER A 166 -7.26 11.33 9.70
C SER A 166 -6.50 11.60 8.39
N PHE A 167 -7.01 11.11 7.25
CA PHE A 167 -6.51 11.41 5.91
C PHE A 167 -7.11 12.69 5.31
N LEU A 168 -8.16 13.27 5.91
CA LEU A 168 -8.74 14.53 5.44
C LEU A 168 -7.75 15.68 5.69
N THR A 169 -7.31 16.31 4.60
CA THR A 169 -6.54 17.56 4.65
C THR A 169 -7.48 18.75 4.87
N PRO A 170 -6.98 19.95 5.23
CA PRO A 170 -7.82 21.16 5.26
C PRO A 170 -8.54 21.44 3.93
N VAL A 171 -7.93 21.07 2.79
CA VAL A 171 -8.55 21.17 1.47
C VAL A 171 -9.69 20.15 1.30
N ASP A 172 -9.57 18.95 1.89
CA ASP A 172 -10.69 18.00 1.93
C ASP A 172 -11.83 18.54 2.81
N VAL A 173 -11.54 19.11 3.99
CA VAL A 173 -12.56 19.73 4.86
C VAL A 173 -13.26 20.89 4.16
N ILE A 174 -12.52 21.76 3.46
CA ILE A 174 -13.10 22.84 2.62
C ILE A 174 -13.95 22.23 1.50
N MET A 175 -13.54 21.13 0.87
CA MET A 175 -14.35 20.43 -0.13
C MET A 175 -15.61 19.75 0.42
N LEU A 176 -15.62 19.33 1.68
CA LEU A 176 -16.86 18.86 2.33
C LEU A 176 -17.78 20.05 2.64
N ALA A 177 -17.23 21.12 3.23
CA ALA A 177 -17.99 22.25 3.74
C ALA A 177 -18.50 23.21 2.64
N PHE A 178 -17.71 23.52 1.61
CA PHE A 178 -18.05 24.54 0.63
C PHE A 178 -19.28 24.19 -0.21
N PRO A 179 -19.44 22.98 -0.79
CA PRO A 179 -20.66 22.65 -1.54
C PRO A 179 -21.89 22.58 -0.61
N ILE A 180 -21.74 22.15 0.65
CA ILE A 180 -22.83 22.17 1.64
C ILE A 180 -23.21 23.62 2.03
N ALA A 181 -22.25 24.55 2.10
CA ALA A 181 -22.54 25.97 2.28
C ALA A 181 -23.24 26.57 1.05
N VAL A 182 -22.77 26.24 -0.16
CA VAL A 182 -23.43 26.66 -1.42
C VAL A 182 -24.85 26.11 -1.51
N PHE A 183 -25.09 24.86 -1.10
CA PHE A 183 -26.42 24.26 -1.02
C PHE A 183 -27.38 25.14 -0.20
N TRP A 184 -27.01 25.45 1.03
CA TRP A 184 -27.84 26.26 1.93
C TRP A 184 -28.00 27.71 1.44
N CYS A 185 -26.95 28.32 0.90
CA CYS A 185 -27.08 29.60 0.20
C CYS A 185 -28.13 29.52 -0.91
N PHE A 186 -28.07 28.51 -1.80
CA PHE A 186 -28.99 28.35 -2.94
C PHE A 186 -30.45 28.09 -2.53
N VAL A 187 -30.65 27.50 -1.34
CA VAL A 187 -31.97 27.33 -0.71
C VAL A 187 -32.49 28.64 -0.08
N TRP A 188 -31.62 29.48 0.47
CA TRP A 188 -32.00 30.70 1.20
C TRP A 188 -31.95 32.02 0.40
N LEU A 189 -31.49 31.98 -0.85
CA LEU A 189 -31.40 33.16 -1.73
C LEU A 189 -32.75 33.89 -1.86
N PRO A 190 -32.80 35.23 -1.68
CA PRO A 190 -34.01 36.02 -1.88
C PRO A 190 -34.59 35.88 -3.29
N PRO A 191 -35.91 36.10 -3.50
CA PRO A 191 -36.54 35.98 -4.81
C PRO A 191 -35.83 36.76 -5.93
N SER A 192 -35.37 37.98 -5.66
CA SER A 192 -34.62 38.83 -6.59
C SER A 192 -33.28 38.23 -7.06
N TRP A 193 -32.67 37.32 -6.30
CA TRP A 193 -31.42 36.65 -6.66
C TRP A 193 -31.65 35.30 -7.37
N ARG A 194 -32.90 34.80 -7.46
CA ARG A 194 -33.22 33.52 -8.11
C ARG A 194 -32.90 33.55 -9.61
N THR A 195 -33.09 34.69 -10.28
CA THR A 195 -32.73 34.87 -11.70
C THR A 195 -31.22 34.75 -11.90
N LEU A 196 -30.41 35.46 -11.11
CA LEU A 196 -28.94 35.37 -11.17
C LEU A 196 -28.45 33.94 -10.88
N ARG A 197 -29.00 33.28 -9.86
CA ARG A 197 -28.72 31.88 -9.52
C ARG A 197 -29.02 30.93 -10.70
N ASN A 198 -30.19 31.08 -11.31
CA ASN A 198 -30.59 30.26 -12.46
C ASN A 198 -29.64 30.50 -13.64
N ASN A 199 -29.32 31.76 -13.95
CA ASN A 199 -28.39 32.11 -15.03
C ASN A 199 -26.97 31.54 -14.79
N ILE A 200 -26.48 31.54 -13.54
CA ILE A 200 -25.21 30.88 -13.17
C ILE A 200 -25.30 29.35 -13.37
N THR A 201 -26.42 28.73 -12.98
CA THR A 201 -26.60 27.26 -13.11
C THR A 201 -26.72 26.85 -14.58
N TYR A 202 -27.49 27.59 -15.39
CA TYR A 202 -27.58 27.37 -16.83
C TYR A 202 -26.29 27.71 -17.57
N GLY A 203 -25.55 28.74 -17.13
CA GLY A 203 -24.22 29.06 -17.64
C GLY A 203 -23.20 27.95 -17.37
N LEU A 204 -23.22 27.36 -16.17
CA LEU A 204 -22.43 26.16 -15.84
C LEU A 204 -22.86 24.95 -16.69
N LEU A 205 -24.16 24.72 -16.87
CA LEU A 205 -24.68 23.63 -17.71
C LEU A 205 -24.26 23.79 -19.18
N GLY A 206 -24.40 25.01 -19.73
CA GLY A 206 -24.00 25.34 -21.10
C GLY A 206 -22.49 25.25 -21.30
N LEU A 207 -21.69 25.81 -20.39
CA LEU A 207 -20.22 25.70 -20.42
C LEU A 207 -19.77 24.24 -20.37
N THR A 208 -20.37 23.42 -19.50
CA THR A 208 -19.97 22.02 -19.35
C THR A 208 -20.49 21.12 -20.49
N GLY A 209 -21.64 21.43 -21.08
CA GLY A 209 -22.13 20.82 -22.32
C GLY A 209 -21.30 21.18 -23.54
N PHE A 210 -20.88 22.45 -23.67
CA PHE A 210 -19.96 22.91 -24.71
C PHE A 210 -18.57 22.27 -24.57
N LEU A 211 -18.04 22.18 -23.35
CA LEU A 211 -16.81 21.43 -23.06
C LEU A 211 -16.97 19.94 -23.37
N PHE A 212 -18.11 19.32 -23.09
CA PHE A 212 -18.36 17.92 -23.50
C PHE A 212 -18.32 17.77 -25.03
N LEU A 213 -19.11 18.55 -25.77
CA LEU A 213 -19.17 18.51 -27.24
C LEU A 213 -17.80 18.73 -27.89
N THR A 214 -17.05 19.75 -27.44
CA THR A 214 -15.74 20.09 -28.03
C THR A 214 -14.63 19.10 -27.63
N LEU A 215 -14.64 18.57 -26.40
CA LEU A 215 -13.54 17.75 -25.88
C LEU A 215 -13.74 16.24 -26.11
N SER A 216 -14.97 15.73 -26.15
CA SER A 216 -15.24 14.30 -26.39
C SER A 216 -14.85 13.88 -27.81
N LEU A 217 -14.93 14.77 -28.80
CA LEU A 217 -14.41 14.55 -30.16
C LEU A 217 -12.88 14.35 -30.22
N HIS A 218 -12.16 14.73 -29.16
CA HIS A 218 -10.69 14.71 -29.09
C HIS A 218 -10.13 13.72 -28.05
N ALA A 219 -10.99 12.90 -27.41
CA ALA A 219 -10.64 12.09 -26.24
C ALA A 219 -10.10 10.68 -26.57
N ASN A 220 -8.98 10.58 -27.29
CA ASN A 220 -8.28 9.32 -27.58
C ASN A 220 -7.00 9.14 -26.72
N PRO A 221 -7.14 8.62 -25.49
CA PRO A 221 -6.56 7.29 -25.19
C PRO A 221 -7.41 6.45 -24.21
N PRO A 222 -7.11 5.15 -24.02
CA PRO A 222 -7.80 4.32 -23.02
C PRO A 222 -7.41 4.72 -21.58
N LEU A 223 -8.15 5.67 -20.99
CA LEU A 223 -8.03 5.99 -19.57
C LEU A 223 -8.50 4.82 -18.70
N GLU A 224 -7.79 4.56 -17.59
CA GLU A 224 -8.31 3.66 -16.56
C GLU A 224 -9.56 4.27 -15.91
N ARG A 225 -10.63 3.48 -15.77
CA ARG A 225 -11.93 3.90 -15.22
C ARG A 225 -11.85 4.64 -13.87
N LEU A 226 -10.80 4.38 -13.11
CA LEU A 226 -10.41 5.07 -11.88
C LEU A 226 -10.36 6.60 -12.00
N ILE A 227 -9.99 7.11 -13.17
CA ILE A 227 -9.87 8.55 -13.46
C ILE A 227 -11.14 9.11 -14.10
N THR A 228 -11.91 8.29 -14.81
CA THR A 228 -13.06 8.71 -15.64
C THR A 228 -14.40 8.59 -14.92
N ASP A 229 -14.66 7.47 -14.22
CA ASP A 229 -15.93 7.23 -13.54
C ASP A 229 -16.19 8.31 -12.47
N ASN A 230 -17.47 8.65 -12.29
CA ASN A 230 -17.93 9.35 -11.09
C ASN A 230 -17.62 8.49 -9.84
N PRO A 231 -17.07 9.03 -8.74
CA PRO A 231 -16.65 8.24 -7.57
C PRO A 231 -17.73 7.39 -6.93
N VAL A 232 -18.98 7.88 -6.88
CA VAL A 232 -20.11 7.15 -6.30
C VAL A 232 -20.53 6.02 -7.24
N VAL A 233 -20.61 6.29 -8.55
CA VAL A 233 -20.89 5.28 -9.58
C VAL A 233 -19.81 4.19 -9.62
N TYR A 234 -18.53 4.56 -9.42
CA TYR A 234 -17.43 3.60 -9.30
C TYR A 234 -17.63 2.65 -8.11
N VAL A 235 -17.90 3.21 -6.91
CA VAL A 235 -18.18 2.43 -5.69
C VAL A 235 -19.38 1.51 -5.88
N VAL A 236 -20.52 2.02 -6.37
CA VAL A 236 -21.74 1.24 -6.60
C VAL A 236 -21.51 0.12 -7.62
N ARG A 237 -20.75 0.38 -8.70
CA ARG A 237 -20.37 -0.62 -9.70
C ARG A 237 -19.48 -1.72 -9.11
N ASP A 238 -18.53 -1.37 -8.24
CA ASP A 238 -17.66 -2.34 -7.56
C ASP A 238 -18.45 -3.20 -6.54
N ILE A 239 -19.40 -2.61 -5.81
CA ILE A 239 -20.36 -3.34 -4.94
C ILE A 239 -21.17 -4.36 -5.76
N ILE A 240 -21.80 -3.92 -6.86
CA ILE A 240 -22.62 -4.81 -7.73
C ILE A 240 -21.75 -5.94 -8.29
N GLN A 241 -20.54 -5.64 -8.75
CA GLN A 241 -19.61 -6.67 -9.22
C GLN A 241 -19.18 -7.62 -8.10
N HIS A 242 -18.96 -7.15 -6.87
CA HIS A 242 -18.65 -8.04 -5.74
C HIS A 242 -19.81 -9.00 -5.46
N VAL A 243 -21.05 -8.50 -5.35
CA VAL A 243 -22.26 -9.29 -5.10
C VAL A 243 -22.44 -10.37 -6.17
N GLN A 244 -22.36 -10.00 -7.45
CA GLN A 244 -22.44 -10.94 -8.58
C GLN A 244 -21.33 -12.00 -8.54
N ASN A 245 -20.10 -11.63 -8.18
CA ASN A 245 -18.96 -12.56 -8.05
C ASN A 245 -18.99 -13.41 -6.76
N THR A 246 -19.85 -13.08 -5.79
CA THR A 246 -20.17 -13.95 -4.64
C THR A 246 -21.31 -14.92 -4.92
N GLN A 247 -22.26 -14.57 -5.80
CA GLN A 247 -23.43 -15.42 -6.12
C GLN A 247 -23.18 -16.41 -7.26
N ARG A 248 -22.28 -16.13 -8.21
CA ARG A 248 -21.98 -17.08 -9.29
C ARG A 248 -21.19 -18.30 -8.77
N PRO A 249 -21.70 -19.55 -8.92
CA PRO A 249 -20.84 -20.73 -8.85
C PRO A 249 -19.83 -20.62 -10.00
N MET A 250 -18.54 -20.66 -9.66
CA MET A 250 -17.49 -20.53 -10.67
C MET A 250 -17.33 -21.85 -11.41
N GLN A 251 -17.78 -21.90 -12.67
CA GLN A 251 -17.43 -22.99 -13.57
C GLN A 251 -15.91 -23.17 -13.55
N LEU A 252 -15.47 -24.41 -13.36
CA LEU A 252 -14.07 -24.78 -13.44
C LEU A 252 -13.55 -24.40 -14.82
N ALA A 253 -12.35 -23.79 -14.88
CA ALA A 253 -11.66 -23.63 -16.15
C ALA A 253 -11.50 -25.02 -16.78
N PRO A 254 -11.81 -25.20 -18.08
CA PRO A 254 -11.89 -26.52 -18.67
C PRO A 254 -10.56 -27.25 -18.52
N THR A 255 -10.62 -28.44 -17.92
CA THR A 255 -9.48 -29.34 -17.81
C THR A 255 -8.95 -29.63 -19.21
N LEU A 256 -7.68 -29.31 -19.45
CA LEU A 256 -6.95 -29.74 -20.63
C LEU A 256 -6.83 -31.26 -20.61
N GLN A 257 -7.80 -31.94 -21.21
CA GLN A 257 -7.74 -33.38 -21.47
C GLN A 257 -6.61 -33.66 -22.49
N PRO A 258 -5.91 -34.80 -22.39
CA PRO A 258 -4.84 -35.12 -23.33
C PRO A 258 -5.43 -35.44 -24.71
N LYS A 259 -5.04 -34.72 -25.76
CA LYS A 259 -5.33 -35.15 -27.13
C LYS A 259 -4.47 -36.37 -27.47
N GLN A 260 -5.13 -37.52 -27.67
CA GLN A 260 -4.53 -38.68 -28.33
C GLN A 260 -4.31 -38.40 -29.83
N GLN A 261 -3.40 -39.15 -30.46
CA GLN A 261 -3.10 -39.06 -31.89
C GLN A 261 -3.95 -40.05 -32.70
N ALA A 262 -4.37 -39.65 -33.91
CA ALA A 262 -5.00 -40.48 -34.93
C ALA A 262 -4.76 -39.87 -36.33
N THR A 263 -5.08 -40.59 -37.41
CA THR A 263 -4.47 -40.44 -38.75
C THR A 263 -5.49 -40.60 -39.92
N GLN A 264 -5.23 -40.20 -41.18
CA GLN A 264 -3.99 -39.60 -41.72
C GLN A 264 -4.15 -38.39 -42.69
N PRO A 265 -4.70 -38.49 -43.93
CA PRO A 265 -4.02 -37.78 -45.04
C PRO A 265 -4.86 -36.92 -46.01
N GLN A 266 -4.25 -35.77 -46.39
CA GLN A 266 -4.31 -35.09 -47.72
C GLN A 266 -5.66 -34.57 -48.26
N PRO A 267 -5.67 -33.74 -49.34
CA PRO A 267 -4.58 -33.03 -50.05
C PRO A 267 -4.67 -31.48 -49.83
N THR A 268 -4.10 -30.51 -50.58
CA THR A 268 -3.30 -30.46 -51.83
C THR A 268 -2.24 -29.31 -51.76
N SER A 269 -1.88 -28.71 -52.91
CA SER A 269 -0.85 -27.67 -53.20
C SER A 269 -1.41 -26.69 -54.29
N PRO A 270 -0.73 -25.64 -54.83
CA PRO A 270 0.72 -25.36 -54.86
C PRO A 270 1.20 -23.89 -54.63
N SER A 271 2.53 -23.71 -54.77
CA SER A 271 3.32 -22.46 -54.71
C SER A 271 3.96 -22.17 -56.11
N PRO A 272 4.79 -21.12 -56.31
CA PRO A 272 6.25 -21.36 -56.24
C PRO A 272 7.17 -20.18 -55.79
N ALA A 273 8.38 -20.55 -55.30
CA ALA A 273 9.75 -19.97 -55.41
C ALA A 273 10.02 -18.43 -55.24
N SER A 274 11.09 -17.91 -54.59
CA SER A 274 12.54 -18.26 -54.42
C SER A 274 13.39 -18.04 -55.70
N PRO A 275 14.59 -17.37 -55.67
CA PRO A 275 15.81 -17.90 -55.00
C PRO A 275 16.88 -16.91 -54.37
N THR A 276 17.49 -17.36 -53.25
CA THR A 276 18.92 -17.35 -52.77
C THR A 276 20.02 -16.25 -52.97
N VAL A 277 20.85 -16.10 -51.89
CA VAL A 277 22.36 -16.04 -51.80
C VAL A 277 23.20 -14.72 -51.82
N THR A 278 23.76 -14.37 -50.63
CA THR A 278 25.17 -14.04 -50.17
C THR A 278 26.35 -13.68 -51.14
N PRO A 279 27.58 -13.23 -50.68
CA PRO A 279 28.11 -12.71 -49.38
C PRO A 279 29.20 -11.55 -49.45
N LYS A 280 29.94 -11.28 -48.33
CA LYS A 280 31.32 -10.67 -48.19
C LYS A 280 31.50 -9.14 -48.45
N GLN A 281 32.54 -8.40 -47.98
CA GLN A 281 33.44 -8.41 -46.78
C GLN A 281 34.06 -6.96 -46.58
N PRO A 282 35.02 -6.65 -45.65
CA PRO A 282 35.28 -5.27 -45.16
C PRO A 282 36.64 -4.64 -45.58
N LEU A 283 36.94 -3.39 -45.12
CA LEU A 283 38.26 -3.03 -44.56
C LEU A 283 38.30 -1.71 -43.72
N ASP A 284 39.33 -1.65 -42.86
CA ASP A 284 40.13 -0.54 -42.26
C ASP A 284 40.27 0.81 -43.05
N LYS A 285 40.84 1.95 -42.57
CA LYS A 285 41.70 2.30 -41.39
C LYS A 285 41.83 3.85 -41.18
N GLN A 286 42.66 4.25 -40.19
CA GLN A 286 43.36 5.57 -40.01
C GLN A 286 42.53 6.79 -39.49
N GLN A 287 43.11 7.83 -38.84
CA GLN A 287 44.30 7.97 -37.96
C GLN A 287 44.17 9.22 -37.02
N LEU A 288 45.18 9.40 -36.16
CA LEU A 288 45.54 10.38 -35.11
C LEU A 288 45.21 11.90 -35.39
N HIS A 289 45.33 12.89 -34.46
CA HIS A 289 46.36 13.11 -33.43
C HIS A 289 46.00 14.08 -32.26
N LYS A 290 47.04 14.34 -31.44
CA LYS A 290 47.29 15.21 -30.25
C LYS A 290 46.81 16.69 -30.37
N HIS A 291 46.84 17.59 -29.35
CA HIS A 291 47.51 17.65 -28.03
C HIS A 291 46.78 18.55 -26.98
N ASN A 292 47.38 18.72 -25.79
CA ASN A 292 47.04 19.64 -24.66
C ASN A 292 48.08 20.82 -24.63
N PRO A 293 47.98 21.94 -23.85
CA PRO A 293 47.68 21.97 -22.39
C PRO A 293 46.97 23.23 -21.80
N THR A 294 46.94 23.29 -20.46
CA THR A 294 46.43 24.31 -19.49
C THR A 294 47.53 25.33 -19.08
N PRO A 295 47.38 26.29 -18.11
CA PRO A 295 46.29 26.69 -17.18
C PRO A 295 45.84 28.19 -17.43
N PRO A 296 45.83 29.24 -16.54
CA PRO A 296 45.83 29.40 -15.07
C PRO A 296 44.93 30.51 -14.42
N MET A 297 44.91 30.52 -13.06
CA MET A 297 44.79 31.64 -12.08
C MET A 297 43.66 32.73 -12.06
N ALA A 298 42.87 32.67 -10.97
CA ALA A 298 42.57 33.73 -9.96
C ALA A 298 41.91 35.09 -10.30
N GLY A 299 40.91 35.47 -9.48
CA GLY A 299 40.31 36.81 -9.36
C GLY A 299 39.33 36.89 -8.17
N ARG A 300 39.14 38.08 -7.55
CA ARG A 300 38.40 38.25 -6.27
C ARG A 300 37.45 39.48 -6.31
N GLN A 301 36.59 39.58 -5.30
CA GLN A 301 35.86 40.76 -4.79
C GLN A 301 34.48 41.17 -5.35
N GLN A 302 33.61 41.47 -4.36
CA GLN A 302 32.54 42.48 -4.29
C GLN A 302 31.26 42.36 -5.15
N ALA A 303 30.21 43.01 -4.65
CA ALA A 303 28.88 43.08 -5.21
C ALA A 303 28.24 44.45 -4.90
N PRO A 304 27.55 45.09 -5.86
CA PRO A 304 26.63 46.19 -5.61
C PRO A 304 25.15 45.78 -5.82
N ASN A 305 24.23 46.65 -5.42
CA ASN A 305 22.79 46.36 -5.37
C ASN A 305 22.06 46.47 -6.72
N GLY A 306 21.14 45.53 -6.94
CA GLY A 306 19.75 45.81 -7.37
C GLY A 306 19.45 46.38 -8.76
N THR A 307 18.81 45.57 -9.61
CA THR A 307 17.79 46.10 -10.55
C THR A 307 16.82 45.02 -11.04
N LYS A 308 15.53 45.41 -11.14
CA LYS A 308 14.45 44.87 -12.01
C LYS A 308 14.61 43.41 -12.51
N GLY A 309 14.08 42.45 -11.74
CA GLY A 309 14.08 41.04 -12.12
C GLY A 309 13.19 40.72 -13.33
N LYS A 310 13.79 40.40 -14.49
CA LYS A 310 13.10 39.69 -15.57
C LYS A 310 12.76 38.26 -15.12
N MET A 311 11.59 37.75 -15.51
CA MET A 311 11.26 36.32 -15.33
C MET A 311 12.22 35.44 -16.15
N THR A 312 13.27 34.93 -15.51
CA THR A 312 14.11 33.91 -16.12
C THR A 312 13.38 32.57 -16.04
N VAL A 313 13.20 31.92 -17.19
CA VAL A 313 12.61 30.57 -17.28
C VAL A 313 13.32 29.64 -16.29
N LEU A 314 12.55 28.89 -15.50
CA LEU A 314 13.07 27.99 -14.46
C LEU A 314 14.14 27.07 -15.05
N LYS A 315 15.39 27.25 -14.57
CA LYS A 315 16.53 26.42 -14.97
C LYS A 315 16.18 24.94 -14.78
N VAL A 316 16.53 24.14 -15.78
CA VAL A 316 16.32 22.69 -15.83
C VAL A 316 16.69 22.05 -14.50
N ILE A 317 15.74 21.35 -13.88
CA ILE A 317 15.95 20.58 -12.64
C ILE A 317 17.20 19.71 -12.85
N PRO A 318 18.23 19.80 -11.99
CA PRO A 318 19.46 19.07 -12.20
C PRO A 318 19.16 17.58 -12.31
N LYS A 319 19.72 16.94 -13.35
CA LYS A 319 19.66 15.47 -13.50
C LYS A 319 20.43 14.85 -12.33
N PHE A 320 19.73 14.54 -11.25
CA PHE A 320 20.26 13.72 -10.16
C PHE A 320 20.63 12.35 -10.73
N GLN A 321 21.90 12.18 -11.12
CA GLN A 321 22.48 10.88 -11.37
C GLN A 321 22.43 10.11 -10.06
N VAL A 322 21.55 9.10 -10.02
CA VAL A 322 21.53 8.10 -8.96
C VAL A 322 22.84 7.36 -9.04
N ASP A 323 23.74 7.64 -8.09
CA ASP A 323 24.98 6.90 -7.93
C ASP A 323 24.62 5.41 -7.78
N VAL A 324 25.23 4.55 -8.60
CA VAL A 324 25.05 3.08 -8.57
C VAL A 324 25.30 2.54 -7.15
N ARG A 325 26.15 3.21 -6.37
CA ARG A 325 26.42 2.93 -4.96
C ARG A 325 25.17 3.06 -4.07
N SER A 326 24.25 3.99 -4.33
CA SER A 326 23.03 4.18 -3.52
C SER A 326 22.09 2.97 -3.49
N VAL A 327 22.19 2.11 -4.50
CA VAL A 327 21.36 0.91 -4.68
C VAL A 327 21.72 -0.20 -3.70
N TYR A 328 22.95 -0.20 -3.17
CA TYR A 328 23.46 -1.26 -2.29
C TYR A 328 24.10 -0.69 -1.02
N LEU A 329 23.65 -1.16 0.15
CA LEU A 329 24.17 -0.68 1.44
C LEU A 329 25.66 -0.96 1.71
N PRO A 330 26.34 -1.89 1.02
CA PRO A 330 27.81 -1.98 0.96
C PRO A 330 28.56 -0.77 0.37
N ALA A 331 27.87 0.29 -0.06
CA ALA A 331 28.50 1.51 -0.56
C ALA A 331 29.17 2.35 0.56
N PRO A 332 30.27 3.09 0.27
CA PRO A 332 31.02 3.85 1.28
C PRO A 332 30.20 4.83 2.14
N LEU A 333 29.08 5.32 1.62
CA LEU A 333 28.16 6.21 2.33
C LEU A 333 27.29 5.49 3.39
N TYR A 334 26.92 4.24 3.10
CA TYR A 334 26.03 3.42 3.93
C TYR A 334 26.82 2.45 4.83
N ALA A 335 28.09 2.19 4.47
CA ALA A 335 28.92 1.14 5.03
C ALA A 335 30.04 1.62 5.96
N HIS A 336 30.60 0.67 6.70
CA HIS A 336 31.98 0.68 7.18
C HIS A 336 32.95 0.42 6.01
N PRO A 337 34.10 1.09 5.94
CA PRO A 337 35.19 0.63 5.09
C PRO A 337 35.79 -0.65 5.68
N VAL A 338 35.69 -1.82 5.01
CA VAL A 338 36.57 -3.00 5.21
C VAL A 338 36.30 -4.11 4.18
N THR A 339 37.30 -4.99 4.05
CA THR A 339 37.44 -6.27 3.31
C THR A 339 36.16 -7.11 3.09
N PRO A 340 36.02 -7.81 1.94
CA PRO A 340 34.91 -8.73 1.69
C PRO A 340 34.76 -9.85 2.75
N PRO A 341 33.56 -10.06 3.32
CA PRO A 341 33.37 -11.07 4.37
C PRO A 341 33.40 -12.51 3.82
N LYS A 342 34.12 -13.40 4.52
CA LYS A 342 34.31 -14.82 4.18
C LYS A 342 32.96 -15.55 4.09
N ARG A 343 32.77 -16.32 3.02
CA ARG A 343 31.52 -17.06 2.73
C ARG A 343 31.43 -18.33 3.56
N ILE A 344 30.27 -18.56 4.17
CA ILE A 344 29.87 -19.84 4.76
C ILE A 344 28.56 -20.27 4.06
N SER A 345 28.68 -20.98 2.94
CA SER A 345 27.54 -21.62 2.27
C SER A 345 27.60 -23.14 2.45
N PRO A 346 26.47 -23.83 2.60
CA PRO A 346 26.42 -25.29 2.50
C PRO A 346 26.82 -25.75 1.10
N GLY A 347 27.22 -27.02 0.98
CA GLY A 347 27.83 -27.58 -0.22
C GLY A 347 26.99 -27.47 -1.51
N LYS A 348 27.69 -27.34 -2.64
CA LYS A 348 27.09 -27.34 -3.99
C LYS A 348 26.29 -28.64 -4.24
N GLY A 349 25.21 -28.55 -5.03
CA GLY A 349 24.61 -29.69 -5.74
C GLY A 349 23.16 -30.02 -5.39
N LYS A 350 22.72 -29.89 -4.13
CA LYS A 350 21.35 -30.26 -3.72
C LYS A 350 20.39 -29.07 -3.87
N LYS A 351 19.32 -29.26 -4.64
CA LYS A 351 18.17 -28.33 -4.70
C LYS A 351 17.40 -28.43 -3.37
N TRP A 352 16.93 -27.30 -2.85
CA TRP A 352 16.14 -27.23 -1.63
C TRP A 352 14.72 -26.78 -1.96
N ASN A 353 13.72 -27.32 -1.28
CA ASN A 353 12.41 -26.68 -1.23
C ASN A 353 12.52 -25.44 -0.33
N VAL A 354 11.70 -24.43 -0.58
CA VAL A 354 11.66 -23.21 0.25
C VAL A 354 10.21 -22.97 0.66
N VAL A 355 9.97 -22.89 1.98
CA VAL A 355 8.65 -22.63 2.56
C VAL A 355 8.67 -21.32 3.33
N PHE A 356 7.81 -20.38 2.95
CA PHE A 356 7.63 -19.10 3.64
C PHE A 356 6.34 -19.15 4.45
N LEU A 357 6.46 -19.00 5.77
CA LEU A 357 5.34 -18.89 6.72
C LEU A 357 5.32 -17.44 7.22
N LEU A 358 4.55 -16.62 6.53
CA LEU A 358 4.42 -15.19 6.82
C LEU A 358 3.28 -14.95 7.81
N LEU A 359 3.56 -14.12 8.82
CA LEU A 359 2.69 -13.91 9.98
C LEU A 359 2.26 -12.44 10.03
N GLU A 360 1.05 -12.14 9.55
CA GLU A 360 0.48 -10.78 9.60
C GLU A 360 0.51 -10.23 11.05
N SER A 361 0.80 -8.94 11.24
CA SER A 361 0.69 -8.23 12.54
C SER A 361 1.38 -8.92 13.73
N THR A 362 2.46 -9.68 13.53
CA THR A 362 3.04 -10.58 14.54
C THR A 362 4.29 -10.02 15.24
N GLY A 363 4.11 -9.42 16.41
CA GLY A 363 5.19 -8.84 17.22
C GLY A 363 6.03 -9.88 17.99
N MET A 364 7.34 -9.94 17.74
CA MET A 364 8.29 -10.87 18.37
C MET A 364 8.27 -10.82 19.91
N ARG A 365 8.01 -9.63 20.45
CA ARG A 365 7.84 -9.32 21.89
C ARG A 365 6.70 -10.07 22.59
N TYR A 366 5.80 -10.72 21.85
CA TYR A 366 4.64 -11.44 22.39
C TYR A 366 4.76 -12.97 22.27
N MET A 367 5.31 -13.48 21.16
CA MET A 367 5.35 -14.92 20.82
C MET A 367 5.94 -15.81 21.93
N LEU A 368 6.99 -15.34 22.61
CA LEU A 368 7.70 -16.10 23.64
C LEU A 368 7.26 -15.76 25.08
N ARG A 369 6.15 -15.04 25.25
CA ARG A 369 5.57 -14.76 26.59
C ARG A 369 4.73 -15.93 27.11
N LYS A 370 4.46 -15.87 28.40
CA LYS A 370 3.43 -16.65 29.10
C LYS A 370 2.17 -15.82 29.33
N THR A 371 1.04 -16.49 29.52
CA THR A 371 -0.16 -15.94 30.17
C THR A 371 0.07 -15.80 31.69
N GLN A 372 -0.88 -15.17 32.41
CA GLN A 372 -0.77 -14.96 33.86
C GLN A 372 -0.71 -16.28 34.65
N ASP A 373 -1.42 -17.31 34.19
CA ASP A 373 -1.39 -18.68 34.71
C ASP A 373 -0.23 -19.53 34.12
N GLY A 374 0.84 -18.88 33.67
CA GLY A 374 2.10 -19.54 33.32
C GLY A 374 2.10 -20.37 32.02
N ARG A 375 0.98 -20.53 31.31
CA ARG A 375 0.96 -21.23 30.01
C ARG A 375 1.69 -20.43 28.94
N ASP A 376 2.44 -21.10 28.07
CA ASP A 376 3.15 -20.43 26.97
C ASP A 376 2.18 -20.07 25.83
N ILE A 377 2.34 -18.88 25.23
CA ILE A 377 1.40 -18.40 24.20
C ILE A 377 1.55 -19.18 22.89
N MET A 378 2.80 -19.35 22.44
CA MET A 378 3.14 -20.16 21.26
C MET A 378 4.02 -21.37 21.68
N PRO A 379 3.43 -22.41 22.31
CA PRO A 379 4.19 -23.55 22.85
C PRO A 379 4.94 -24.37 21.78
N PHE A 380 4.41 -24.53 20.58
CA PHE A 380 5.10 -25.20 19.47
C PHE A 380 6.30 -24.36 19.00
N PHE A 381 6.10 -23.08 18.63
CA PHE A 381 7.20 -22.21 18.22
C PHE A 381 8.27 -22.07 19.32
N LYS A 382 7.88 -22.02 20.60
CA LYS A 382 8.81 -21.99 21.74
C LYS A 382 9.68 -23.26 21.86
N LYS A 383 9.16 -24.44 21.47
CA LYS A 383 9.96 -25.67 21.35
C LYS A 383 10.82 -25.63 20.08
N TRP A 384 10.23 -25.25 18.95
CA TRP A 384 10.82 -25.34 17.61
C TRP A 384 11.96 -24.34 17.35
N TYR A 385 11.89 -23.10 17.86
CA TYR A 385 12.93 -22.09 17.55
C TYR A 385 14.33 -22.50 18.01
N ARG A 386 14.41 -23.34 19.05
CA ARG A 386 15.67 -23.90 19.59
C ARG A 386 16.39 -24.82 18.60
N GLN A 387 15.69 -25.31 17.58
CA GLN A 387 16.20 -26.21 16.54
C GLN A 387 16.57 -25.48 15.23
N GLY A 388 16.53 -24.14 15.23
CA GLY A 388 16.87 -23.32 14.07
C GLY A 388 17.56 -22.01 14.46
N TRP A 389 17.46 -21.02 13.58
CA TRP A 389 18.15 -19.74 13.69
C TRP A 389 17.17 -18.60 13.89
N LEU A 390 17.10 -18.06 15.11
CA LEU A 390 16.19 -16.98 15.51
C LEU A 390 16.90 -15.62 15.53
N PHE A 391 16.27 -14.58 14.97
CA PHE A 391 16.78 -13.21 14.97
C PHE A 391 15.99 -12.33 15.95
N LYS A 392 16.45 -12.21 17.20
CA LYS A 392 15.75 -11.49 18.28
C LYS A 392 15.67 -9.96 18.08
N LYS A 393 16.43 -9.40 17.14
CA LYS A 393 16.46 -7.96 16.81
C LYS A 393 16.22 -7.74 15.31
N HIS A 394 15.17 -8.38 14.80
CA HIS A 394 14.65 -8.17 13.45
C HIS A 394 13.58 -7.08 13.43
N TYR A 395 13.60 -6.22 12.42
CA TYR A 395 12.68 -5.10 12.29
C TYR A 395 12.11 -5.01 10.88
N SER A 396 10.79 -4.93 10.78
CA SER A 396 10.15 -4.63 9.51
C SER A 396 10.50 -3.21 9.05
N PRO A 397 10.80 -2.98 7.77
CA PRO A 397 11.03 -1.63 7.24
C PRO A 397 9.73 -0.83 7.09
N SER A 398 8.57 -1.34 7.51
CA SER A 398 7.33 -0.57 7.56
C SER A 398 6.35 -1.05 8.65
N ASN A 399 5.36 -0.22 8.96
CA ASN A 399 4.21 -0.57 9.80
C ASN A 399 2.96 -0.88 8.95
N SER A 400 3.16 -1.49 7.77
CA SER A 400 2.11 -1.84 6.83
C SER A 400 2.50 -3.02 5.94
N SER A 401 1.72 -4.10 5.99
CA SER A 401 1.88 -5.35 5.23
C SER A 401 2.35 -5.19 3.78
N PRO A 402 1.74 -4.37 2.90
CA PRO A 402 2.19 -4.26 1.50
C PRO A 402 3.65 -3.85 1.33
N ARG A 403 4.13 -2.89 2.15
CA ARG A 403 5.54 -2.45 2.13
C ARG A 403 6.47 -3.51 2.73
N SER A 404 6.02 -4.17 3.80
CA SER A 404 6.78 -5.22 4.49
C SER A 404 6.99 -6.45 3.60
N ILE A 405 5.90 -6.97 3.05
CA ILE A 405 5.86 -8.14 2.14
C ILE A 405 6.70 -7.87 0.90
N PHE A 406 6.66 -6.65 0.35
CA PHE A 406 7.56 -6.24 -0.73
C PHE A 406 9.04 -6.41 -0.35
N SER A 407 9.47 -5.97 0.83
CA SER A 407 10.86 -6.13 1.27
C SER A 407 11.24 -7.58 1.58
N ILE A 408 10.32 -8.37 2.18
CA ILE A 408 10.51 -9.81 2.46
C ILE A 408 10.84 -10.58 1.17
N TYR A 409 10.18 -10.24 0.06
CA TYR A 409 10.36 -10.95 -1.21
C TYR A 409 11.37 -10.30 -2.17
N SER A 410 11.64 -9.00 -2.11
CA SER A 410 12.58 -8.32 -3.03
C SER A 410 14.00 -8.16 -2.48
N GLY A 411 14.17 -8.09 -1.16
CA GLY A 411 15.44 -7.70 -0.55
C GLY A 411 15.80 -6.21 -0.71
N LEU A 412 14.81 -5.38 -1.04
CA LEU A 412 14.89 -3.92 -1.22
C LEU A 412 13.96 -3.21 -0.23
N TYR A 413 14.32 -1.99 0.20
CA TYR A 413 13.45 -1.18 1.06
C TYR A 413 12.23 -0.64 0.30
N PRO A 414 11.10 -0.39 0.98
CA PRO A 414 9.90 0.16 0.33
C PRO A 414 10.06 1.65 0.04
N THR A 415 9.09 2.27 -0.65
CA THR A 415 9.09 3.73 -0.81
C THR A 415 8.79 4.46 0.50
N PRO A 416 9.64 5.40 0.96
CA PRO A 416 9.44 6.18 2.18
C PRO A 416 8.50 7.38 1.98
N HIS A 417 7.37 7.13 1.32
CA HIS A 417 6.32 8.10 1.03
C HIS A 417 4.94 7.45 1.25
N LEU A 418 3.91 8.28 1.38
CA LEU A 418 2.51 7.82 1.49
C LEU A 418 2.12 6.88 0.35
N ARG A 419 2.59 7.17 -0.87
CA ARG A 419 2.39 6.32 -2.04
C ARG A 419 3.25 5.07 -2.01
N MET A 420 2.61 3.92 -2.18
CA MET A 420 3.27 2.61 -2.14
C MET A 420 3.72 2.18 -3.54
N TYR A 421 5.03 1.99 -3.74
CA TYR A 421 5.53 1.31 -4.94
C TYR A 421 5.11 -0.17 -4.98
N ALA A 422 5.04 -0.81 -3.82
CA ALA A 422 4.68 -2.22 -3.64
C ALA A 422 3.31 -2.62 -4.24
N THR A 423 2.31 -1.72 -4.23
CA THR A 423 0.98 -1.97 -4.80
C THR A 423 0.85 -1.57 -6.26
N SER A 424 1.90 -0.98 -6.86
CA SER A 424 1.84 -0.48 -8.23
C SER A 424 1.65 -1.62 -9.23
N ARG A 425 0.67 -1.45 -10.13
CA ARG A 425 0.45 -2.35 -11.29
C ARG A 425 1.71 -2.54 -12.12
N ASP A 426 2.55 -1.50 -12.15
CA ASP A 426 3.77 -1.42 -12.93
C ASP A 426 5.00 -2.06 -12.26
N ALA A 427 4.93 -2.48 -10.99
CA ALA A 427 6.10 -2.98 -10.26
C ALA A 427 6.58 -4.34 -10.80
N SER A 428 7.84 -4.42 -11.23
CA SER A 428 8.47 -5.59 -11.86
C SER A 428 9.96 -5.73 -11.50
N VAL A 429 10.36 -5.19 -10.36
CA VAL A 429 11.65 -5.55 -9.73
C VAL A 429 11.64 -7.03 -9.33
N PRO A 430 12.81 -7.70 -9.26
CA PRO A 430 12.87 -9.12 -8.96
C PRO A 430 12.35 -9.45 -7.57
N SER A 431 11.78 -10.64 -7.42
CA SER A 431 11.53 -11.26 -6.13
C SER A 431 12.40 -12.50 -5.98
N LEU A 432 12.40 -13.11 -4.79
CA LEU A 432 13.00 -14.43 -4.53
C LEU A 432 12.64 -15.44 -5.63
N HIS A 433 11.37 -15.52 -6.04
CA HIS A 433 10.89 -16.42 -7.09
C HIS A 433 11.67 -16.24 -8.40
N SER A 434 11.98 -14.99 -8.79
CA SER A 434 12.74 -14.70 -10.01
C SER A 434 14.12 -15.38 -10.03
N PHE A 435 14.75 -15.56 -8.85
CA PHE A 435 16.06 -16.24 -8.72
C PHE A 435 15.96 -17.77 -8.60
N LEU A 436 14.87 -18.27 -8.00
CA LEU A 436 14.54 -19.71 -7.97
C LEU A 436 14.37 -20.25 -9.40
N GLY A 437 13.61 -19.51 -10.22
CA GLY A 437 13.38 -19.77 -11.63
C GLY A 437 12.27 -20.79 -11.92
N PRO A 438 11.87 -20.96 -13.19
CA PRO A 438 10.64 -21.66 -13.59
C PRO A 438 10.64 -23.18 -13.38
N ARG A 439 11.68 -23.74 -12.75
CA ARG A 439 11.75 -25.15 -12.33
C ARG A 439 11.37 -25.38 -10.86
N TYR A 440 10.95 -24.32 -10.15
CA TYR A 440 10.32 -24.44 -8.84
C TYR A 440 8.81 -24.46 -9.00
N ASP A 441 8.16 -25.50 -8.49
CA ASP A 441 6.70 -25.50 -8.32
C ASP A 441 6.30 -24.42 -7.30
N SER A 442 5.68 -23.33 -7.75
CA SER A 442 5.70 -22.04 -7.02
C SER A 442 4.31 -21.47 -6.78
N PHE A 443 3.85 -21.50 -5.53
CA PHE A 443 2.50 -21.08 -5.15
C PHE A 443 2.44 -20.26 -3.85
N LEU A 444 1.43 -19.40 -3.74
CA LEU A 444 1.10 -18.63 -2.54
C LEU A 444 -0.35 -18.84 -2.12
N VAL A 445 -0.61 -18.91 -0.81
CA VAL A 445 -1.95 -19.02 -0.21
C VAL A 445 -2.09 -18.01 0.92
N THR A 446 -3.23 -17.30 0.96
CA THR A 446 -3.62 -16.38 2.03
C THR A 446 -5.15 -16.32 2.15
N PRO A 447 -5.75 -16.07 3.31
CA PRO A 447 -7.21 -15.92 3.43
C PRO A 447 -7.73 -14.57 2.90
N GLY A 448 -6.85 -13.56 2.78
CA GLY A 448 -7.20 -12.17 2.49
C GLY A 448 -7.20 -11.79 1.00
N PRO A 449 -7.60 -10.54 0.65
CA PRO A 449 -7.76 -10.11 -0.73
C PRO A 449 -6.43 -9.77 -1.40
N LEU A 450 -6.02 -10.56 -2.40
CA LEU A 450 -4.83 -10.24 -3.22
C LEU A 450 -4.97 -8.96 -4.06
N ARG A 451 -6.15 -8.36 -4.17
CA ARG A 451 -6.39 -7.15 -4.99
C ARG A 451 -6.06 -5.84 -4.28
N TRP A 452 -5.96 -5.86 -2.95
CA TRP A 452 -5.97 -4.68 -2.10
C TRP A 452 -5.07 -4.90 -0.89
N TYR A 453 -4.27 -3.90 -0.51
CA TYR A 453 -3.19 -3.98 0.52
C TYR A 453 -2.15 -5.12 0.34
N PHE A 454 -2.26 -5.97 -0.67
CA PHE A 454 -1.27 -7.01 -0.99
C PHE A 454 -0.46 -6.64 -2.25
N PRO A 455 0.87 -6.88 -2.31
CA PRO A 455 1.71 -6.49 -3.45
C PRO A 455 1.64 -7.49 -4.61
N LYS A 456 0.41 -7.83 -5.03
CA LYS A 456 0.10 -8.84 -6.05
C LYS A 456 0.84 -8.60 -7.36
N TRP A 457 0.78 -7.39 -7.90
CA TRP A 457 1.32 -7.09 -9.22
C TRP A 457 2.85 -7.24 -9.25
N PHE A 458 3.55 -6.77 -8.22
CA PHE A 458 4.97 -7.04 -8.01
C PHE A 458 5.26 -8.55 -8.05
N LEU A 459 4.51 -9.36 -7.29
CA LEU A 459 4.73 -10.82 -7.27
C LEU A 459 4.47 -11.48 -8.61
N GLN A 460 3.36 -11.17 -9.29
CA GLN A 460 3.03 -11.73 -10.62
C GLN A 460 4.04 -11.30 -11.69
N ASN A 461 4.40 -10.02 -11.74
CA ASN A 461 5.38 -9.48 -12.69
C ASN A 461 6.81 -10.02 -12.43
N SER A 462 7.12 -10.39 -11.18
CA SER A 462 8.34 -11.12 -10.81
C SER A 462 8.29 -12.64 -11.08
N GLY A 463 7.15 -13.13 -11.60
CA GLY A 463 6.94 -14.46 -12.14
C GLY A 463 6.04 -15.39 -11.32
N LEU A 464 5.60 -15.01 -10.11
CA LEU A 464 4.77 -15.88 -9.25
C LEU A 464 3.32 -15.91 -9.76
N LYS A 465 2.99 -16.94 -10.55
CA LYS A 465 1.68 -17.07 -11.22
C LYS A 465 0.58 -17.57 -10.30
N GLU A 466 0.85 -18.60 -9.52
CA GLU A 466 -0.16 -19.33 -8.75
C GLU A 466 -0.37 -18.68 -7.37
N MET A 467 -1.49 -17.99 -7.17
CA MET A 467 -1.80 -17.31 -5.91
C MET A 467 -3.28 -17.42 -5.55
N TYR A 468 -3.54 -18.01 -4.37
CA TYR A 468 -4.86 -18.19 -3.80
C TYR A 468 -5.10 -17.16 -2.69
N GLY A 469 -6.16 -16.36 -2.87
CA GLY A 469 -6.63 -15.37 -1.91
C GLY A 469 -8.14 -15.44 -1.74
N TYR A 470 -8.71 -14.49 -1.01
CA TYR A 470 -10.15 -14.37 -0.70
C TYR A 470 -11.10 -14.66 -1.88
N TYR A 471 -10.71 -14.27 -3.11
CA TYR A 471 -11.48 -14.44 -4.35
C TYR A 471 -11.17 -15.71 -5.16
N SER A 472 -10.01 -16.34 -4.98
CA SER A 472 -9.53 -17.50 -5.76
C SER A 472 -9.43 -18.80 -4.97
N LEU A 473 -9.66 -18.77 -3.65
CA LEU A 473 -9.88 -19.95 -2.83
C LEU A 473 -11.20 -20.67 -3.24
N PRO A 474 -11.23 -22.02 -3.25
CA PRO A 474 -12.37 -22.79 -3.75
C PRO A 474 -13.58 -22.86 -2.79
N PHE A 475 -13.51 -22.18 -1.65
CA PHE A 475 -14.58 -22.11 -0.64
C PHE A 475 -14.84 -20.65 -0.25
N ARG A 476 -16.08 -20.34 0.13
CA ARG A 476 -16.52 -18.97 0.44
C ARG A 476 -16.74 -18.67 1.93
N THR A 477 -16.63 -19.67 2.80
CA THR A 477 -16.74 -19.52 4.26
C THR A 477 -15.91 -18.33 4.77
N PRO A 478 -16.53 -17.32 5.43
CA PRO A 478 -15.79 -16.20 6.00
C PRO A 478 -14.96 -16.64 7.22
N GLY A 479 -13.95 -15.85 7.55
CA GLY A 479 -13.27 -15.95 8.84
C GLY A 479 -14.22 -15.52 9.97
N PRO A 480 -14.14 -16.12 11.17
CA PRO A 480 -14.89 -15.65 12.33
C PRO A 480 -14.72 -14.13 12.51
N GLY A 481 -15.84 -13.39 12.50
CA GLY A 481 -15.86 -11.92 12.58
C GLY A 481 -15.00 -11.16 11.56
N ARG A 482 -14.68 -11.76 10.41
CA ARG A 482 -13.90 -11.13 9.33
C ARG A 482 -14.67 -11.23 8.01
N ILE A 483 -15.26 -10.12 7.56
CA ILE A 483 -15.96 -10.06 6.27
C ILE A 483 -14.97 -10.20 5.08
N VAL A 484 -13.74 -9.73 5.29
CA VAL A 484 -12.67 -9.59 4.27
C VAL A 484 -11.64 -10.73 4.25
N ALA A 485 -11.86 -11.81 5.00
CA ALA A 485 -10.97 -12.97 5.03
C ALA A 485 -11.77 -14.26 4.96
N ARG A 486 -11.22 -15.32 4.37
CA ARG A 486 -11.80 -16.68 4.42
C ARG A 486 -11.44 -17.38 5.73
N ASN A 487 -12.15 -18.47 6.05
CA ASN A 487 -11.89 -19.28 7.24
C ASN A 487 -10.46 -19.84 7.25
N GLU A 488 -9.64 -19.42 8.22
CA GLU A 488 -8.22 -19.72 8.24
C GLU A 488 -7.89 -21.22 8.33
N ILE A 489 -8.71 -22.01 9.02
CA ILE A 489 -8.49 -23.45 9.16
C ILE A 489 -8.58 -24.10 7.78
N GLN A 490 -9.66 -23.80 7.03
CA GLN A 490 -9.83 -24.27 5.65
C GLN A 490 -8.73 -23.76 4.69
N VAL A 491 -8.17 -22.56 4.93
CA VAL A 491 -7.04 -22.02 4.16
C VAL A 491 -5.73 -22.75 4.49
N THR A 492 -5.52 -23.12 5.75
CA THR A 492 -4.40 -23.98 6.18
C THR A 492 -4.54 -25.37 5.58
N ASP A 493 -5.75 -25.94 5.57
CA ASP A 493 -6.05 -27.25 4.98
C ASP A 493 -5.80 -27.25 3.47
N PHE A 494 -6.20 -26.18 2.78
CA PHE A 494 -5.93 -25.99 1.35
C PHE A 494 -4.43 -25.83 1.07
N PHE A 495 -3.70 -25.05 1.86
CA PHE A 495 -2.24 -24.94 1.75
C PHE A 495 -1.56 -26.30 1.97
N ILE A 496 -1.96 -27.06 2.99
CA ILE A 496 -1.49 -28.42 3.27
C ILE A 496 -1.79 -29.37 2.10
N LYS A 497 -3.00 -29.30 1.51
CA LYS A 497 -3.36 -30.09 0.32
C LYS A 497 -2.44 -29.78 -0.87
N ARG A 498 -2.20 -28.49 -1.15
CA ARG A 498 -1.32 -28.05 -2.26
C ARG A 498 0.16 -28.36 -2.01
N LEU A 499 0.59 -28.36 -0.75
CA LEU A 499 1.94 -28.72 -0.30
C LEU A 499 2.21 -30.24 -0.37
N LYS A 500 1.18 -31.06 -0.12
CA LYS A 500 1.22 -32.52 -0.35
C LYS A 500 1.49 -32.80 -1.84
N SER A 501 0.71 -32.21 -2.74
CA SER A 501 0.87 -32.36 -4.20
C SER A 501 2.04 -31.60 -4.83
N ALA A 502 2.84 -30.86 -4.05
CA ALA A 502 3.91 -30.02 -4.60
C ALA A 502 5.15 -30.82 -5.06
N THR A 503 5.62 -30.55 -6.28
CA THR A 503 6.75 -31.22 -6.93
C THR A 503 8.09 -30.66 -6.45
N GLU A 504 9.07 -31.51 -6.11
CA GLU A 504 10.40 -31.01 -5.67
C GLU A 504 11.28 -30.55 -6.86
N PRO A 505 11.93 -29.37 -6.80
CA PRO A 505 11.87 -28.39 -5.72
C PRO A 505 10.60 -27.51 -5.82
N PHE A 506 10.02 -27.15 -4.68
CA PHE A 506 8.90 -26.21 -4.62
C PHE A 506 9.21 -24.94 -3.81
N PHE A 507 8.49 -23.87 -4.15
CA PHE A 507 8.38 -22.64 -3.38
C PHE A 507 6.93 -22.48 -2.91
N ALA A 508 6.68 -22.72 -1.62
CA ALA A 508 5.35 -22.63 -1.05
C ALA A 508 5.30 -21.49 -0.04
N SER A 509 4.42 -20.50 -0.25
CA SER A 509 4.23 -19.40 0.70
C SER A 509 2.82 -19.41 1.29
N TYR A 510 2.73 -19.38 2.60
CA TYR A 510 1.50 -19.16 3.36
C TYR A 510 1.62 -17.82 4.07
N LEU A 511 0.69 -16.89 3.81
CA LEU A 511 0.54 -15.66 4.60
C LEU A 511 -0.73 -15.80 5.44
N SER A 512 -0.54 -16.02 6.74
CA SER A 512 -1.64 -16.11 7.70
C SER A 512 -2.13 -14.73 8.12
N PHE A 513 -3.45 -14.59 8.26
CA PHE A 513 -4.12 -13.35 8.66
C PHE A 513 -4.70 -13.43 10.09
N ILE A 514 -4.37 -14.50 10.85
CA ILE A 514 -4.96 -14.79 12.16
C ILE A 514 -4.87 -13.60 13.12
N PRO A 515 -3.69 -13.07 13.50
CA PRO A 515 -3.60 -12.09 14.57
C PRO A 515 -3.67 -10.63 14.06
N HIS A 516 -4.21 -10.38 12.86
CA HIS A 516 -4.60 -9.05 12.42
C HIS A 516 -5.76 -8.51 13.30
N TYR A 517 -5.91 -7.19 13.43
CA TYR A 517 -7.09 -6.60 14.06
C TYR A 517 -8.40 -7.11 13.37
N PRO A 518 -9.54 -7.35 14.07
CA PRO A 518 -9.85 -7.08 15.48
C PRO A 518 -9.46 -8.20 16.48
N TYR A 519 -8.63 -9.16 16.05
CA TYR A 519 -8.23 -10.36 16.83
C TYR A 519 -9.43 -11.24 17.19
N THR A 520 -10.10 -11.81 16.19
CA THR A 520 -11.34 -12.57 16.46
C THR A 520 -11.09 -13.85 17.25
N ASP A 521 -12.11 -14.32 17.94
CA ASP A 521 -12.13 -15.63 18.56
C ASP A 521 -12.42 -16.72 17.52
N TYR A 522 -11.53 -17.72 17.44
CA TYR A 522 -11.69 -18.89 16.55
C TYR A 522 -12.39 -20.07 17.25
N GLY A 523 -12.82 -19.89 18.51
CA GLY A 523 -13.63 -20.85 19.26
C GLY A 523 -12.88 -21.51 20.43
N PRO A 524 -13.59 -22.21 21.35
CA PRO A 524 -13.03 -22.65 22.63
C PRO A 524 -11.73 -23.45 22.55
N LYS A 525 -11.55 -24.29 21.52
CA LYS A 525 -10.33 -25.11 21.29
C LYS A 525 -9.07 -24.28 21.03
N HIS A 526 -9.21 -22.99 20.73
CA HIS A 526 -8.13 -22.06 20.41
C HIS A 526 -7.96 -20.96 21.48
N ARG A 527 -8.75 -20.98 22.56
CA ARG A 527 -8.66 -20.01 23.66
C ARG A 527 -7.65 -20.46 24.72
N LEU A 528 -6.54 -19.74 24.85
CA LEU A 528 -5.76 -19.79 26.10
C LEU A 528 -6.55 -19.10 27.22
N ILE A 529 -6.92 -17.84 27.00
CA ILE A 529 -7.66 -17.01 27.94
C ILE A 529 -9.15 -17.16 27.63
N LYS A 530 -9.91 -17.81 28.53
CA LYS A 530 -11.32 -18.17 28.32
C LYS A 530 -12.25 -16.94 28.16
N GLN A 531 -11.96 -15.83 28.87
CA GLN A 531 -12.73 -14.59 28.83
C GLN A 531 -11.81 -13.37 28.56
N PRO A 532 -11.42 -13.11 27.30
CA PRO A 532 -10.40 -12.10 26.96
C PRO A 532 -10.95 -10.67 26.93
N ARG A 533 -11.10 -10.04 28.11
CA ARG A 533 -11.60 -8.66 28.29
C ARG A 533 -10.81 -7.62 27.49
N HIS A 534 -9.47 -7.74 27.42
CA HIS A 534 -8.61 -6.81 26.68
C HIS A 534 -8.22 -7.34 25.29
N SER A 535 -7.97 -6.42 24.34
CA SER A 535 -7.51 -6.75 22.99
C SER A 535 -6.21 -7.57 22.97
N LEU A 536 -5.27 -7.28 23.89
CA LEU A 536 -4.05 -8.06 24.09
C LEU A 536 -4.33 -9.54 24.42
N HIS A 537 -5.38 -9.83 25.19
CA HIS A 537 -5.75 -11.19 25.56
C HIS A 537 -6.39 -11.94 24.38
N ARG A 538 -7.16 -11.24 23.54
CA ARG A 538 -7.64 -11.80 22.26
C ARG A 538 -6.48 -12.08 21.31
N TYR A 539 -5.53 -11.15 21.19
CA TYR A 539 -4.32 -11.34 20.41
C TYR A 539 -3.47 -12.52 20.90
N TYR A 540 -3.39 -12.78 22.21
CA TYR A 540 -2.73 -13.98 22.74
C TYR A 540 -3.45 -15.29 22.34
N ASN A 541 -4.78 -15.33 22.32
CA ASN A 541 -5.52 -16.46 21.75
C ASN A 541 -5.28 -16.61 20.24
N ASN A 542 -5.15 -15.49 19.50
CA ASN A 542 -4.88 -15.50 18.07
C ASN A 542 -3.45 -16.01 17.77
N LEU A 543 -2.44 -15.60 18.53
CA LEU A 543 -1.08 -16.16 18.42
C LEU A 543 -1.05 -17.66 18.77
N HIS A 544 -1.87 -18.12 19.71
CA HIS A 544 -1.98 -19.54 20.01
C HIS A 544 -2.59 -20.36 18.86
N MET A 545 -3.68 -19.84 18.26
CA MET A 545 -4.31 -20.43 17.08
C MET A 545 -3.33 -20.48 15.90
N LEU A 546 -2.55 -19.41 15.69
CA LEU A 546 -1.49 -19.33 14.69
C LEU A 546 -0.39 -20.38 14.92
N ASP A 547 0.05 -20.55 16.17
CA ASP A 547 1.05 -21.55 16.54
C ASP A 547 0.58 -22.98 16.21
N GLN A 548 -0.70 -23.28 16.43
CA GLN A 548 -1.31 -24.55 16.04
C GLN A 548 -1.35 -24.74 14.51
N GLN A 549 -1.61 -23.70 13.70
CA GLN A 549 -1.53 -23.84 12.23
C GLN A 549 -0.08 -24.03 11.75
N LEU A 550 0.89 -23.34 12.37
CA LEU A 550 2.32 -23.55 12.10
C LEU A 550 2.74 -24.99 12.42
N GLU A 551 2.29 -25.55 13.54
CA GLU A 551 2.54 -26.94 13.92
C GLU A 551 1.99 -27.92 12.87
N ARG A 552 0.74 -27.73 12.41
CA ARG A 552 0.12 -28.58 11.37
C ARG A 552 0.90 -28.57 10.06
N ILE A 553 1.39 -27.40 9.63
CA ILE A 553 2.18 -27.26 8.39
C ILE A 553 3.57 -27.93 8.53
N VAL A 554 4.25 -27.74 9.67
CA VAL A 554 5.58 -28.32 9.90
C VAL A 554 5.50 -29.83 10.09
N ASN A 555 4.48 -30.34 10.78
CA ASN A 555 4.23 -31.77 10.93
C ASN A 555 3.87 -32.42 9.58
N THR A 556 3.04 -31.78 8.75
CA THR A 556 2.81 -32.23 7.36
C THR A 556 4.12 -32.41 6.59
N LEU A 557 5.06 -31.45 6.67
CA LEU A 557 6.37 -31.56 6.02
C LEU A 557 7.24 -32.69 6.60
N LYS A 558 7.10 -32.99 7.90
CA LYS A 558 7.79 -34.08 8.60
C LYS A 558 7.25 -35.44 8.15
N GLU A 559 5.92 -35.60 8.13
CA GLU A 559 5.18 -36.80 7.68
C GLU A 559 5.53 -37.16 6.24
N LEU A 560 5.52 -36.17 5.34
CA LEU A 560 5.90 -36.35 3.92
C LEU A 560 7.41 -36.61 3.70
N GLY A 561 8.23 -36.62 4.76
CA GLY A 561 9.70 -36.66 4.67
C GLY A 561 10.37 -35.39 4.10
N LYS A 562 9.62 -34.56 3.34
CA LYS A 562 10.06 -33.33 2.65
C LYS A 562 10.84 -32.37 3.56
N LEU A 563 10.56 -32.31 4.87
CA LEU A 563 11.27 -31.48 5.86
C LEU A 563 12.80 -31.67 5.84
N LYS A 564 13.29 -32.87 5.50
CA LYS A 564 14.73 -33.17 5.36
C LYS A 564 15.41 -32.45 4.17
N ARG A 565 14.63 -31.82 3.28
CA ARG A 565 15.03 -31.07 2.06
C ARG A 565 14.41 -29.67 1.97
N THR A 566 13.71 -29.20 3.00
CA THR A 566 13.00 -27.91 2.99
C THR A 566 13.69 -26.88 3.90
N LEU A 567 14.05 -25.72 3.35
CA LEU A 567 14.33 -24.54 4.16
C LEU A 567 13.02 -23.85 4.52
N ILE A 568 12.67 -23.82 5.82
CA ILE A 568 11.51 -23.07 6.29
C ILE A 568 11.96 -21.71 6.80
N VAL A 569 11.27 -20.67 6.33
CA VAL A 569 11.43 -19.27 6.72
C VAL A 569 10.13 -18.84 7.40
N VAL A 570 10.23 -18.37 8.64
CA VAL A 570 9.12 -17.76 9.39
C VAL A 570 9.44 -16.28 9.56
N ALA A 571 8.60 -15.40 9.05
CA ALA A 571 8.76 -13.96 9.21
C ALA A 571 7.41 -13.31 9.51
N GLY A 572 7.35 -12.51 10.57
CA GLY A 572 6.23 -11.60 10.74
C GLY A 572 6.44 -10.39 9.84
N ASP A 573 5.38 -9.78 9.33
CA ASP A 573 5.46 -8.67 8.39
C ASP A 573 5.62 -7.31 9.09
N HIS A 574 5.08 -7.15 10.29
CA HIS A 574 5.37 -6.05 11.21
C HIS A 574 5.05 -6.45 12.65
N GLY A 575 5.16 -5.50 13.58
CA GLY A 575 4.75 -5.67 14.97
C GLY A 575 3.27 -5.30 15.18
N GLU A 576 2.88 -5.13 16.45
CA GLU A 576 1.53 -4.73 16.84
C GLU A 576 1.53 -4.03 18.22
N ALA A 577 0.74 -2.96 18.39
CA ALA A 577 0.69 -2.15 19.61
C ALA A 577 -0.62 -2.30 20.41
N PHE A 578 -0.51 -2.22 21.74
CA PHE A 578 -1.59 -2.42 22.72
C PHE A 578 -1.58 -1.34 23.81
N GLY A 579 -1.29 -0.09 23.44
CA GLY A 579 -1.33 1.06 24.35
C GLY A 579 -0.05 1.34 25.12
N GLN A 580 1.08 0.71 24.76
CA GLN A 580 2.36 0.94 25.44
C GLN A 580 2.76 2.43 25.44
N HIS A 581 2.40 3.18 24.39
CA HIS A 581 2.49 4.64 24.33
C HIS A 581 1.08 5.22 24.14
N LYS A 582 0.83 6.44 24.66
CA LYS A 582 -0.47 7.12 24.57
C LYS A 582 -0.92 7.23 23.09
N GLY A 583 -2.01 6.55 22.75
CA GLY A 583 -2.50 6.47 21.37
C GLY A 583 -1.54 5.74 20.42
N ASN A 584 -0.88 4.66 20.88
CA ASN A 584 -0.28 3.62 20.04
C ASN A 584 -1.04 2.31 20.22
N TYR A 585 -1.98 2.04 19.31
CA TYR A 585 -2.75 0.80 19.20
C TYR A 585 -2.71 0.36 17.74
N THR A 586 -2.79 -0.95 17.51
CA THR A 586 -2.50 -1.60 16.23
C THR A 586 -1.13 -1.19 15.65
N HIS A 587 -0.90 -1.38 14.36
CA HIS A 587 0.41 -1.24 13.71
C HIS A 587 0.56 0.12 13.01
N SER A 588 -0.44 0.53 12.22
CA SER A 588 -0.32 1.53 11.15
C SER A 588 -0.16 3.00 11.59
N ARG A 589 -0.34 3.30 12.88
CA ARG A 589 -0.49 4.69 13.37
C ARG A 589 0.78 5.30 13.96
N ARG A 590 1.82 4.51 14.25
CA ARG A 590 3.05 4.97 14.95
C ARG A 590 4.30 4.20 14.51
N SER A 591 5.45 4.80 14.82
CA SER A 591 6.79 4.30 14.49
C SER A 591 7.58 3.77 15.69
N TYR A 592 6.92 3.27 16.74
CA TYR A 592 7.63 2.66 17.88
C TYR A 592 8.02 1.20 17.59
N ASN A 593 8.83 0.59 18.44
CA ASN A 593 9.26 -0.80 18.30
C ASN A 593 8.10 -1.79 18.49
N GLU A 594 7.01 -1.41 19.15
CA GLU A 594 5.73 -2.11 19.09
C GLU A 594 5.33 -2.40 17.64
N ASN A 595 5.46 -1.39 16.76
CA ASN A 595 4.98 -1.39 15.39
C ASN A 595 5.97 -2.06 14.41
N TYR A 596 7.28 -2.06 14.70
CA TYR A 596 8.31 -2.61 13.79
C TYR A 596 9.01 -3.90 14.26
N HIS A 597 9.05 -4.21 15.58
CA HIS A 597 9.82 -5.35 16.11
C HIS A 597 9.06 -6.67 15.92
N THR A 598 9.40 -7.36 14.85
CA THR A 598 8.73 -8.56 14.36
C THR A 598 9.68 -9.76 14.34
N VAL A 599 9.15 -10.95 14.08
CA VAL A 599 9.96 -12.19 14.09
C VAL A 599 10.66 -12.41 12.76
N PHE A 600 11.89 -12.89 12.81
CA PHE A 600 12.47 -13.67 11.72
C PHE A 600 13.15 -14.92 12.31
N PHE A 601 12.83 -16.08 11.76
CA PHE A 601 13.36 -17.37 12.13
C PHE A 601 13.55 -18.24 10.89
N MET A 602 14.61 -19.03 10.86
CA MET A 602 14.90 -20.00 9.79
C MET A 602 15.11 -21.39 10.38
N TYR A 603 14.52 -22.42 9.76
CA TYR A 603 14.75 -23.82 10.12
C TYR A 603 15.29 -24.59 8.91
N GLN A 604 16.55 -25.02 9.00
CA GLN A 604 17.09 -26.19 8.31
C GLN A 604 18.44 -26.59 8.94
N PRO A 605 18.49 -27.59 9.85
CA PRO A 605 19.71 -27.97 10.57
C PRO A 605 20.84 -28.50 9.66
N ARG A 606 20.53 -28.91 8.42
CA ARG A 606 21.53 -29.31 7.41
C ARG A 606 22.19 -28.13 6.67
N ILE A 607 21.69 -26.91 6.83
CA ILE A 607 22.24 -25.68 6.24
C ILE A 607 23.01 -24.88 7.31
N PHE A 608 22.51 -24.82 8.55
CA PHE A 608 23.15 -24.12 9.66
C PHE A 608 22.87 -24.81 11.00
N ARG A 609 23.82 -24.70 11.94
CA ARG A 609 23.58 -25.10 13.34
C ARG A 609 22.56 -24.15 14.00
N PRO A 610 21.69 -24.62 14.92
CA PRO A 610 20.76 -23.77 15.65
C PRO A 610 21.48 -22.67 16.46
N ARG A 611 20.91 -21.45 16.49
CA ARG A 611 21.49 -20.29 17.21
C ARG A 611 20.51 -19.12 17.34
N VAL A 612 20.76 -18.24 18.31
CA VAL A 612 20.01 -16.98 18.47
C VAL A 612 20.92 -15.79 18.14
N SER A 613 20.51 -14.96 17.18
CA SER A 613 21.19 -13.73 16.80
C SER A 613 20.55 -12.51 17.47
N TYR A 614 21.41 -11.61 17.97
CA TYR A 614 21.03 -10.31 18.53
C TYR A 614 21.44 -9.12 17.65
N ARG A 615 21.96 -9.38 16.43
CA ARG A 615 22.30 -8.35 15.42
C ARG A 615 21.03 -7.64 14.94
N VAL A 616 21.14 -6.34 14.67
CA VAL A 616 20.08 -5.55 14.02
C VAL A 616 19.92 -6.03 12.58
N THR A 617 18.73 -6.51 12.24
CA THR A 617 18.39 -7.08 10.92
C THR A 617 17.03 -6.55 10.45
N SER A 618 16.76 -6.63 9.15
CA SER A 618 15.49 -6.19 8.57
C SER A 618 15.07 -7.08 7.40
N HIS A 619 13.81 -7.01 6.96
CA HIS A 619 13.24 -7.87 5.92
C HIS A 619 14.06 -7.92 4.63
N VAL A 620 14.76 -6.84 4.31
CA VAL A 620 15.67 -6.77 3.16
C VAL A 620 16.71 -7.91 3.18
N ASP A 621 17.12 -8.38 4.36
CA ASP A 621 18.12 -9.45 4.55
C ASP A 621 17.61 -10.85 4.15
N ILE A 622 16.29 -11.05 4.10
CA ILE A 622 15.69 -12.37 3.96
C ILE A 622 16.08 -13.00 2.63
N VAL A 623 15.90 -12.28 1.51
CA VAL A 623 16.23 -12.78 0.16
C VAL A 623 17.71 -13.16 0.00
N PRO A 624 18.71 -12.26 0.23
CA PRO A 624 20.12 -12.63 0.08
C PRO A 624 20.54 -13.78 1.02
N THR A 625 19.94 -13.88 2.21
CA THR A 625 20.20 -14.99 3.16
C THR A 625 19.62 -16.31 2.65
N VAL A 626 18.40 -16.31 2.12
CA VAL A 626 17.77 -17.51 1.54
C VAL A 626 18.55 -17.97 0.30
N LEU A 627 18.99 -17.04 -0.55
CA LEU A 627 19.79 -17.37 -1.75
C LEU A 627 21.15 -17.99 -1.39
N ASP A 628 21.86 -17.46 -0.38
CA ASP A 628 23.10 -18.08 0.12
C ASP A 628 22.87 -19.43 0.84
N ALA A 629 21.72 -19.60 1.50
CA ALA A 629 21.34 -20.85 2.17
C ALA A 629 21.07 -21.98 1.17
N VAL A 630 20.37 -21.70 0.06
CA VAL A 630 20.04 -22.69 -0.98
C VAL A 630 21.04 -22.71 -2.15
N GLY A 631 22.12 -21.95 -2.06
CA GLY A 631 23.25 -21.98 -3.00
C GLY A 631 23.02 -21.30 -4.36
N ILE A 632 22.03 -20.42 -4.48
CA ILE A 632 21.71 -19.74 -5.76
C ILE A 632 22.58 -18.47 -5.92
N PRO A 633 23.30 -18.31 -7.05
CA PRO A 633 24.12 -17.13 -7.29
C PRO A 633 23.29 -15.89 -7.63
N TYR A 634 23.63 -14.75 -7.03
CA TYR A 634 22.97 -13.46 -7.21
C TYR A 634 23.99 -12.31 -7.17
N ASN A 635 23.67 -11.15 -7.76
CA ASN A 635 24.54 -9.99 -7.68
C ASN A 635 24.22 -9.19 -6.41
N ARG A 636 25.12 -9.28 -5.43
CA ARG A 636 25.01 -8.59 -4.12
C ARG A 636 24.97 -7.06 -4.23
N LYS A 637 25.48 -6.46 -5.30
CA LYS A 637 25.41 -5.01 -5.56
C LYS A 637 24.04 -4.55 -6.10
N LEU A 638 23.06 -5.44 -6.18
CA LEU A 638 21.68 -5.14 -6.60
C LEU A 638 20.64 -5.49 -5.51
N PHE A 639 21.10 -5.52 -4.26
CA PHE A 639 20.30 -5.74 -3.05
C PHE A 639 20.63 -4.68 -2.00
N GLN A 640 19.63 -4.31 -1.19
CA GLN A 640 19.83 -3.48 0.01
C GLN A 640 19.93 -4.33 1.28
N GLY A 641 19.47 -5.58 1.23
CA GLY A 641 19.75 -6.58 2.26
C GLY A 641 21.17 -7.10 2.27
N GLU A 642 21.56 -7.65 3.41
CA GLU A 642 22.82 -8.37 3.56
C GLU A 642 22.58 -9.79 4.06
N SER A 643 23.24 -10.76 3.44
CA SER A 643 23.16 -12.17 3.81
C SER A 643 23.63 -12.37 5.25
N LEU A 644 22.80 -13.02 6.07
CA LEU A 644 23.04 -13.17 7.52
C LEU A 644 24.13 -14.20 7.84
N PHE A 645 24.59 -14.97 6.84
CA PHE A 645 25.74 -15.90 6.96
C PHE A 645 27.10 -15.19 7.08
N GLN A 646 27.16 -13.90 6.76
CA GLN A 646 28.37 -13.07 6.87
C GLN A 646 28.72 -12.79 8.33
N ALA A 647 30.01 -12.79 8.67
CA ALA A 647 30.48 -12.52 10.04
C ALA A 647 30.07 -11.11 10.53
N SER A 648 30.39 -10.08 9.75
CA SER A 648 29.96 -8.69 9.94
C SER A 648 28.84 -8.32 8.96
N PHE A 649 28.31 -7.10 9.08
CA PHE A 649 27.66 -6.39 7.97
C PHE A 649 28.59 -5.30 7.49
N GLN A 650 28.39 -4.86 6.25
CA GLN A 650 29.03 -3.64 5.77
C GLN A 650 28.23 -2.41 6.20
N ARG A 651 26.89 -2.46 6.11
CA ARG A 651 26.02 -1.32 6.49
C ARG A 651 26.09 -0.95 7.98
N LYS A 652 25.93 0.33 8.25
CA LYS A 652 25.84 0.91 9.61
C LYS A 652 24.42 0.92 10.20
N GLN A 653 23.38 0.98 9.37
CA GLN A 653 21.99 1.11 9.83
C GLN A 653 20.95 0.46 8.91
N ILE A 654 19.74 0.27 9.44
CA ILE A 654 18.53 -0.11 8.70
C ILE A 654 17.52 1.05 8.67
N PHE A 655 16.62 1.06 7.66
CA PHE A 655 15.60 2.10 7.47
C PHE A 655 14.18 1.55 7.67
N LEU A 656 13.29 2.35 8.27
CA LEU A 656 11.89 2.02 8.56
C LEU A 656 10.99 3.20 8.17
N TYR A 657 9.81 2.98 7.58
CA TYR A 657 8.86 4.04 7.24
C TYR A 657 7.43 3.74 7.72
N GLY A 658 6.85 4.70 8.44
CA GLY A 658 5.51 4.63 9.01
C GLY A 658 4.46 5.36 8.17
N ASN A 659 3.28 4.76 8.05
CA ASN A 659 2.10 5.33 7.38
C ASN A 659 1.71 6.73 7.89
N GLU A 660 2.03 7.07 9.14
CA GLU A 660 1.84 8.41 9.72
C GLU A 660 2.84 9.48 9.21
N ASN A 661 3.50 9.21 8.08
CA ASN A 661 4.56 9.99 7.46
C ASN A 661 5.73 10.32 8.40
N THR A 662 6.17 9.28 9.12
CA THR A 662 7.35 9.33 10.00
C THR A 662 8.37 8.30 9.53
N LEU A 663 9.58 8.80 9.27
CA LEU A 663 10.70 8.05 8.74
C LEU A 663 11.70 7.78 9.87
N SER A 664 12.23 6.57 9.96
CA SER A 664 13.16 6.17 11.03
C SER A 664 14.37 5.39 10.51
N SER A 665 15.48 5.41 11.26
CA SER A 665 16.54 4.42 11.12
C SER A 665 16.94 3.84 12.48
N ILE A 666 17.45 2.60 12.47
CA ILE A 666 18.10 1.98 13.63
C ILE A 666 19.54 1.66 13.23
N HIS A 667 20.49 2.29 13.91
CA HIS A 667 21.92 2.06 13.75
C HIS A 667 22.35 0.77 14.49
N GLU A 668 23.45 0.14 14.09
CA GLU A 668 23.93 -1.13 14.67
C GLU A 668 24.21 -1.05 16.18
N ASN A 669 24.64 0.13 16.66
CA ASN A 669 24.82 0.43 18.09
C ASN A 669 23.48 0.57 18.85
N LYS A 670 22.35 0.39 18.16
CA LYS A 670 20.96 0.44 18.62
C LYS A 670 20.41 1.85 18.92
N LYS A 671 21.09 2.93 18.47
CA LYS A 671 20.48 4.27 18.40
C LYS A 671 19.43 4.32 17.29
N LYS A 672 18.20 4.70 17.65
CA LYS A 672 17.06 4.87 16.74
C LYS A 672 16.79 6.36 16.54
N MET A 673 16.76 6.82 15.30
CA MET A 673 16.39 8.19 14.93
C MET A 673 15.03 8.20 14.23
N GLN A 674 14.24 9.25 14.45
CA GLN A 674 12.96 9.47 13.78
C GLN A 674 12.85 10.91 13.26
N ILE A 675 12.36 11.07 12.03
CA ILE A 675 12.01 12.33 11.38
C ILE A 675 10.54 12.25 11.01
N SER A 676 9.69 13.03 11.67
CA SER A 676 8.27 13.12 11.31
C SER A 676 8.04 14.32 10.41
N PHE A 677 7.70 14.06 9.15
CA PHE A 677 7.37 15.09 8.18
C PHE A 677 6.02 15.74 8.51
N ARG A 678 5.05 14.98 9.05
CA ARG A 678 3.75 15.50 9.53
C ARG A 678 3.91 16.58 10.60
N TYR A 679 4.83 16.39 11.54
CA TYR A 679 5.03 17.31 12.67
C TYR A 679 6.27 18.21 12.53
N ARG A 680 7.00 18.12 11.41
CA ARG A 680 8.28 18.82 11.14
C ARG A 680 9.31 18.71 12.28
N ARG A 681 9.36 17.55 12.96
CA ARG A 681 10.19 17.31 14.16
C ARG A 681 11.10 16.10 13.99
N CYS A 682 12.26 16.14 14.64
CA CYS A 682 13.23 15.05 14.71
C CYS A 682 13.52 14.71 16.18
N TRP A 683 13.62 13.43 16.52
CA TRP A 683 14.06 12.96 17.84
C TRP A 683 14.75 11.59 17.73
N MET A 684 15.39 11.16 18.81
CA MET A 684 16.08 9.87 18.90
C MET A 684 15.73 9.11 20.19
N TYR A 685 16.06 7.82 20.23
CA TYR A 685 16.11 6.97 21.42
C TYR A 685 17.37 6.09 21.36
N ASP A 686 17.99 5.78 22.50
CA ASP A 686 19.02 4.72 22.57
C ASP A 686 18.36 3.43 23.09
N LEU A 687 18.20 2.43 22.21
CA LEU A 687 17.51 1.19 22.53
C LEU A 687 18.37 0.18 23.33
N LYS A 688 19.56 0.56 23.80
CA LYS A 688 20.29 -0.17 24.85
C LYS A 688 19.73 0.18 26.23
N VAL A 689 19.61 1.48 26.53
CA VAL A 689 19.21 2.00 27.85
C VAL A 689 17.71 2.27 27.96
N ASP A 690 17.06 2.62 26.84
CA ASP A 690 15.62 2.78 26.73
C ASP A 690 15.06 1.90 25.60
N PRO A 691 14.98 0.58 25.80
CA PRO A 691 14.34 -0.33 24.85
C PRO A 691 12.82 -0.11 24.71
N SER A 692 12.25 0.79 25.52
CA SER A 692 10.83 1.16 25.63
C SER A 692 10.47 2.53 25.06
N GLU A 693 11.42 3.26 24.46
CA GLU A 693 11.22 4.53 23.76
C GLU A 693 10.44 5.60 24.57
N ARG A 694 10.72 5.68 25.87
CA ARG A 694 10.20 6.65 26.83
C ARG A 694 10.92 8.00 26.76
N ARG A 695 12.26 7.99 26.67
CA ARG A 695 13.13 9.17 26.80
C ARG A 695 13.67 9.61 25.45
N ARG A 696 13.10 10.68 24.90
CA ARG A 696 13.59 11.29 23.65
C ARG A 696 14.92 12.00 23.85
N LEU A 697 15.80 11.85 22.87
CA LEU A 697 17.08 12.53 22.73
C LEU A 697 17.07 13.43 21.48
N GLY A 698 17.96 14.41 21.40
CA GLY A 698 18.07 15.35 20.27
C GLY A 698 18.82 14.74 19.07
N CYS A 699 18.32 14.95 17.85
CA CYS A 699 18.95 14.48 16.62
C CYS A 699 20.34 15.09 16.31
N GLN A 700 20.71 16.15 17.03
CA GLN A 700 22.03 16.80 16.95
C GLN A 700 23.17 15.84 17.34
N GLN A 701 22.88 14.79 18.13
CA GLN A 701 23.86 13.81 18.60
C GLN A 701 24.40 12.87 17.51
N GLU A 702 23.70 12.73 16.37
CA GLU A 702 24.07 11.79 15.30
C GLU A 702 23.81 12.39 13.90
N PRO A 703 24.54 13.46 13.50
CA PRO A 703 24.27 14.18 12.25
C PRO A 703 24.40 13.30 11.00
N ALA A 704 25.32 12.33 11.00
CA ALA A 704 25.49 11.37 9.91
C ALA A 704 24.27 10.45 9.75
N GLN A 705 23.71 9.93 10.86
CA GLN A 705 22.47 9.14 10.85
C GLN A 705 21.31 9.95 10.26
N LYS A 706 21.20 11.24 10.61
CA LYS A 706 20.18 12.17 10.09
C LYS A 706 20.33 12.41 8.58
N GLN A 707 21.55 12.71 8.12
CA GLN A 707 21.82 12.98 6.70
C GLN A 707 21.53 11.74 5.85
N LEU A 708 21.97 10.56 6.29
CA LEU A 708 21.76 9.30 5.59
C LEU A 708 20.27 8.90 5.56
N LEU A 709 19.51 9.23 6.61
CA LEU A 709 18.06 9.04 6.68
C LEU A 709 17.31 9.95 5.70
N LEU A 710 17.70 11.23 5.62
CA LEU A 710 17.14 12.18 4.65
C LEU A 710 17.48 11.79 3.20
N ARG A 711 18.69 11.29 2.93
CA ARG A 711 19.08 10.82 1.61
C ARG A 711 18.27 9.60 1.17
N TYR A 712 18.02 8.63 2.06
CA TYR A 712 17.11 7.52 1.78
C TYR A 712 15.68 8.00 1.41
N HIS A 713 15.17 9.07 2.05
CA HIS A 713 13.89 9.67 1.67
C HIS A 713 13.88 10.22 0.23
N GLN A 714 15.00 10.78 -0.22
CA GLN A 714 15.14 11.41 -1.54
C GLN A 714 15.40 10.38 -2.65
N GLU A 715 16.31 9.43 -2.43
CA GLU A 715 16.80 8.54 -3.49
C GLU A 715 15.95 7.28 -3.69
N GLN A 716 15.32 6.72 -2.65
CA GLN A 716 14.74 5.37 -2.73
C GLN A 716 13.66 5.22 -3.80
N GLN A 717 12.81 6.23 -4.00
CA GLN A 717 11.81 6.18 -5.08
C GLN A 717 12.47 6.23 -6.47
N ILE A 718 13.58 6.94 -6.62
CA ILE A 718 14.31 7.06 -7.89
C ILE A 718 15.05 5.74 -8.19
N ILE A 719 15.71 5.15 -7.17
CA ILE A 719 16.33 3.82 -7.24
C ILE A 719 15.30 2.78 -7.71
N LEU A 720 14.15 2.66 -7.04
CA LEU A 720 13.13 1.68 -7.40
C LEU A 720 12.56 1.92 -8.81
N LYS A 721 12.32 3.18 -9.21
CA LYS A 721 11.89 3.52 -10.58
C LYS A 721 12.93 3.12 -11.64
N GLN A 722 14.21 3.40 -11.41
CA GLN A 722 15.28 3.06 -12.35
C GLN A 722 15.53 1.55 -12.44
N TYR A 723 15.50 0.85 -11.30
CA TYR A 723 15.55 -0.62 -11.26
C TYR A 723 14.40 -1.22 -12.06
N ASN A 724 13.18 -0.72 -11.86
CA ASN A 724 11.99 -1.18 -12.58
C ASN A 724 12.10 -0.95 -14.09
N LYS A 725 12.56 0.24 -14.52
CA LYS A 725 12.79 0.55 -15.94
C LYS A 725 13.81 -0.41 -16.57
N ALA A 726 14.95 -0.63 -15.91
CA ALA A 726 15.99 -1.52 -16.43
C ALA A 726 15.49 -2.97 -16.58
N ARG A 727 14.74 -3.49 -15.58
CA ARG A 727 14.16 -4.84 -15.67
C ARG A 727 13.13 -4.99 -16.78
N LYS A 728 12.24 -4.00 -16.98
CA LYS A 728 11.29 -3.99 -18.10
C LYS A 728 11.99 -4.00 -19.46
N ALA A 729 13.07 -3.23 -19.58
CA ALA A 729 13.89 -3.17 -20.79
C ALA A 729 14.83 -4.38 -21.00
N LYS A 730 14.85 -5.36 -20.07
CA LYS A 730 15.85 -6.46 -20.03
C LYS A 730 17.31 -5.96 -20.08
N GLN A 731 17.54 -4.79 -19.48
CA GLN A 731 18.84 -4.11 -19.45
C GLN A 731 19.59 -4.37 -18.14
N PRO A 732 20.94 -4.25 -18.12
CA PRO A 732 21.73 -4.24 -16.90
C PRO A 732 21.23 -3.16 -15.93
N VAL A 733 20.84 -3.58 -14.73
CA VAL A 733 20.31 -2.71 -13.70
C VAL A 733 21.47 -1.88 -13.14
N PHE A 734 21.47 -0.57 -13.38
CA PHE A 734 22.60 0.33 -13.05
C PHE A 734 23.94 -0.15 -13.64
N GLY A 735 23.92 -0.72 -14.85
CA GLY A 735 25.11 -1.31 -15.49
C GLY A 735 25.47 -2.72 -15.02
N LEU A 736 24.78 -3.25 -14.00
CA LEU A 736 25.06 -4.55 -13.39
C LEU A 736 24.04 -5.61 -13.84
N LYS A 737 24.51 -6.83 -14.14
CA LYS A 737 23.65 -8.00 -14.42
C LYS A 737 23.50 -8.87 -13.17
N HIS A 738 22.41 -9.63 -13.09
CA HIS A 738 22.25 -10.72 -12.12
C HIS A 738 22.61 -12.06 -12.80
N PRO A 739 23.41 -12.96 -12.19
CA PRO A 739 23.77 -14.26 -12.77
C PRO A 739 22.60 -15.20 -13.11
N ARG A 740 21.38 -14.90 -12.65
CA ARG A 740 20.16 -15.69 -12.88
C ARG A 740 19.04 -14.93 -13.59
N LEU A 741 19.19 -13.63 -13.82
CA LEU A 741 18.17 -12.82 -14.48
C LEU A 741 18.75 -12.16 -15.73
N HIS A 742 18.28 -12.65 -16.87
CA HIS A 742 18.35 -11.93 -18.14
C HIS A 742 17.31 -10.79 -18.09
#